data_AF-A0A9P7EA75-F1
#
_entry.id   AF-A0A9P7EA75-F1
#
_cell.length_a   1.000
_cell.length_b   1.000
_cell.length_c   1.000
_cell.angle_alpha   90.00
_cell.angle_beta   90.00
_cell.angle_gamma   90.00
#
_symmetry.space_group_name_H-M   'P 1'
#
loop_
_entity.id
_entity.type
_entity.pdbx_description
1 polymer ?
#
loop_
_entity_poly.entity_id
_entity_poly.type
_entity_poly.pdbx_seq_one_letter_code
_entity_poly.pdbx_strand_id
1 'polypeptide(L)'
;MGNRFLLTETSKFTMLSGIAHDPIQRDIFTPLFLGAELHVPTAEDIGTPGRLAEWMDDSKVTVTHLTPAMGQLLSAQATRQIPSLQNAFFVGDVLTKRDCLRLQALAPNVQIINMYGTTETQRAVSYFAIPPLSVDATFLATQKDIMPAGEGMIDVQLLVVNRSDRNVPCAVGEVGEIYVRSGGLAEGYLDTEATAEKFVSNWFSPSTLPWRDTILHPPQGLAGPESRHWKGIRDRMYRSGDLGRYLPDGRVECTGRADDQVKIRGFRIELGEIDTLMSQHPLVRENVTLVRRDKDEEKILVSYFVPLQSSNLDGFASELTEDDEEVDGKSPKYRRLIKDIREHLKKKLPSYSIPSLFVPLHRMPLNPNGKIDKPALPFPDTAHAHATVNRRTASPTEQTMRTIWASILPNAPTPIPLDESFFDLGGHSILATRLIFEIRKIFVPTITGLACALDALRDPDFGIAYADAETRPATPVKASYGQDYETLDFKSGAVTVFLTGSTGYLGAFRLDRVRKVICVARLREGSNDRGVWDEQWFTSGRLEVVVGDLGLDLFGMGDEVWSRVAAEADVILHNGALVHWVYPYERLRAPNVIGTLTAVELASTKKQKLLVFVSSTSAIDTEHYVRLSDSLAQSQDSRGGIPEDDDLDGAKVGLKSGYGQSKWVSEKLLFEAGRRGLRGHIVRPGYIVGDSHTAVTNTDDFIWRMVKGCVQLGLVPDINNTVNMVPVDHVARCTALAAVEPLPNAAQSVLHITAVPPPTFNNILSSLAEYGFPTQQCEYLIWRRKLEQHVMEAQDNALFPLLHFVLDDLPTSTKAPELDATNTMALLHSQGQQCTFTVSDQLMGRYLAWLVGAGFLPAPSSSAPNKILPQLANGAVIKAAGRSGA
;
A
#
# COMPACT_ATOMS: atom_id res chain seq x y z
N MET A 1 22.49 13.57 22.00
CA MET A 1 21.66 12.35 21.91
C MET A 1 22.44 11.15 22.43
N GLY A 2 23.45 10.64 21.70
CA GLY A 2 24.26 9.47 22.07
C GLY A 2 24.66 9.39 23.56
N ASN A 3 25.50 10.32 24.03
CA ASN A 3 25.97 10.31 25.42
C ASN A 3 24.84 10.49 26.47
N ARG A 4 23.78 11.25 26.14
CA ARG A 4 22.70 11.57 27.10
C ARG A 4 21.73 10.43 27.29
N PHE A 5 21.41 9.70 26.22
CA PHE A 5 20.43 8.61 26.20
C PHE A 5 21.08 7.23 25.95
N LEU A 6 22.42 7.17 26.10
CA LEU A 6 23.22 5.96 25.97
C LEU A 6 23.00 5.21 24.64
N LEU A 7 22.89 5.95 23.54
CA LEU A 7 22.75 5.37 22.20
C LEU A 7 24.14 5.05 21.64
N THR A 8 24.30 3.83 21.12
CA THR A 8 25.57 3.24 20.68
C THR A 8 25.43 2.57 19.32
N GLU A 9 26.56 2.13 18.74
CA GLU A 9 26.60 1.28 17.53
C GLU A 9 25.82 -0.05 17.66
N THR A 10 25.57 -0.54 18.87
CA THR A 10 24.78 -1.77 19.10
C THR A 10 23.28 -1.52 19.20
N SER A 11 22.86 -0.26 19.05
CA SER A 11 21.44 0.10 19.11
C SER A 11 20.70 -0.37 17.84
N LYS A 12 19.43 -0.71 18.01
CA LYS A 12 18.50 -1.12 16.93
C LYS A 12 17.33 -0.16 16.90
N PHE A 13 17.33 0.73 15.92
CA PHE A 13 16.33 1.78 15.72
C PHE A 13 15.19 1.30 14.84
N THR A 14 14.00 1.85 15.05
CA THR A 14 12.87 1.69 14.12
C THR A 14 12.77 2.89 13.18
N MET A 15 12.25 2.66 11.97
CA MET A 15 11.77 3.71 11.07
C MET A 15 10.24 3.70 11.03
N LEU A 16 9.60 4.48 11.91
CA LEU A 16 8.13 4.57 12.00
C LEU A 16 7.59 5.93 11.56
N SER A 17 8.46 6.92 11.39
CA SER A 17 8.07 8.25 10.95
C SER A 17 7.78 8.27 9.45
N GLY A 18 6.71 8.95 9.04
CA GLY A 18 6.41 9.14 7.62
C GLY A 18 7.42 10.08 6.93
N ILE A 19 7.64 9.88 5.63
CA ILE A 19 8.65 10.61 4.83
C ILE A 19 8.47 12.14 4.78
N ALA A 20 7.24 12.62 4.98
CA ALA A 20 6.92 14.04 4.98
C ALA A 20 7.12 14.70 6.36
N HIS A 21 7.50 13.94 7.38
CA HIS A 21 7.65 14.43 8.76
C HIS A 21 9.11 14.47 9.16
N ASP A 22 9.53 15.57 9.76
CA ASP A 22 10.91 15.80 10.16
C ASP A 22 11.50 14.72 11.10
N PRO A 23 10.77 14.06 12.03
CA PRO A 23 11.34 12.99 12.86
C PRO A 23 11.99 11.85 12.07
N ILE A 24 11.62 11.64 10.80
CA ILE A 24 12.27 10.63 9.94
C ILE A 24 13.78 10.87 9.79
N GLN A 25 14.22 12.12 9.88
CA GLN A 25 15.64 12.44 9.86
C GLN A 25 16.35 11.86 11.08
N ARG A 26 15.70 11.80 12.24
CA ARG A 26 16.26 11.15 13.43
C ARG A 26 16.21 9.63 13.31
N ASP A 27 15.14 9.07 12.75
CA ASP A 27 15.03 7.64 12.48
C ASP A 27 16.18 7.16 11.59
N ILE A 28 16.50 7.91 10.53
CA ILE A 28 17.50 7.50 9.54
C ILE A 28 18.91 7.92 9.96
N PHE A 29 19.15 9.20 10.22
CA PHE A 29 20.52 9.70 10.34
C PHE A 29 21.15 9.39 11.70
N THR A 30 20.37 9.31 12.79
CA THR A 30 20.94 8.97 14.11
C THR A 30 21.63 7.60 14.11
N PRO A 31 20.98 6.50 13.67
CA PRO A 31 21.67 5.21 13.61
C PRO A 31 22.85 5.22 12.64
N LEU A 32 22.72 5.85 11.47
CA LEU A 32 23.83 5.94 10.50
C LEU A 32 25.06 6.66 11.06
N PHE A 33 24.87 7.72 11.85
CA PHE A 33 25.98 8.42 12.52
C PHE A 33 26.62 7.60 13.64
N LEU A 34 25.86 6.71 14.28
CA LEU A 34 26.34 5.87 15.39
C LEU A 34 26.93 4.53 14.90
N GLY A 35 26.74 4.15 13.63
CA GLY A 35 27.04 2.80 13.16
C GLY A 35 26.03 1.75 13.65
N ALA A 36 24.82 2.18 13.99
CA ALA A 36 23.75 1.36 14.54
C ALA A 36 22.82 0.80 13.45
N GLU A 37 21.95 -0.15 13.82
CA GLU A 37 21.00 -0.78 12.89
C GLU A 37 19.70 0.02 12.76
N LEU A 38 19.14 0.07 11.54
CA LEU A 38 17.82 0.63 11.25
C LEU A 38 16.87 -0.48 10.76
N HIS A 39 15.78 -0.68 11.48
CA HIS A 39 14.77 -1.69 11.24
C HIS A 39 13.50 -1.03 10.69
N VAL A 40 13.02 -1.49 9.55
CA VAL A 40 11.86 -0.91 8.85
C VAL A 40 10.70 -1.90 8.87
N PRO A 41 9.61 -1.61 9.61
CA PRO A 41 8.44 -2.49 9.65
C PRO A 41 7.61 -2.35 8.37
N THR A 42 6.86 -3.40 8.04
CA THR A 42 5.92 -3.38 6.92
C THR A 42 4.65 -2.60 7.28
N ALA A 43 3.85 -2.23 6.28
CA ALA A 43 2.55 -1.59 6.51
C ALA A 43 1.59 -2.50 7.30
N GLU A 44 1.74 -3.83 7.20
CA GLU A 44 0.92 -4.79 7.95
C GLU A 44 1.31 -4.85 9.42
N ASP A 45 2.62 -4.80 9.72
CA ASP A 45 3.14 -4.75 11.09
C ASP A 45 2.62 -3.51 11.84
N ILE A 46 2.55 -2.36 11.14
CA ILE A 46 2.00 -1.12 11.69
C ILE A 46 0.46 -1.14 11.70
N GLY A 47 -0.20 -1.64 10.66
CA GLY A 47 -1.65 -1.50 10.50
C GLY A 47 -2.48 -2.50 11.33
N THR A 48 -1.87 -3.60 11.77
CA THR A 48 -2.56 -4.67 12.50
C THR A 48 -2.37 -4.50 14.01
N PRO A 49 -3.45 -4.39 14.82
CA PRO A 49 -3.34 -4.28 16.27
C PRO A 49 -2.49 -5.42 16.87
N GLY A 50 -1.58 -5.07 17.78
CA GLY A 50 -0.68 -6.00 18.47
C GLY A 50 0.57 -6.43 17.69
N ARG A 51 0.52 -6.53 16.36
CA ARG A 51 1.65 -7.02 15.54
C ARG A 51 2.89 -6.16 15.62
N LEU A 52 2.75 -4.84 15.74
CA LEU A 52 3.92 -3.97 15.86
C LEU A 52 4.77 -4.33 17.08
N ALA A 53 4.15 -4.73 18.19
CA ALA A 53 4.86 -5.15 19.39
C ALA A 53 5.57 -6.50 19.20
N GLU A 54 4.95 -7.43 18.47
CA GLU A 54 5.56 -8.73 18.09
C GLU A 54 6.79 -8.52 17.22
N TRP A 55 6.64 -7.72 16.15
CA TRP A 55 7.73 -7.37 15.25
C TRP A 55 8.88 -6.68 15.99
N MET A 56 8.58 -5.75 16.90
CA MET A 56 9.61 -5.05 17.69
C MET A 56 10.37 -6.00 18.61
N ASP A 57 9.71 -6.98 19.25
CA ASP A 57 10.38 -7.98 20.08
C ASP A 57 11.19 -8.98 19.24
N ASP A 58 10.66 -9.43 18.11
CA ASP A 58 11.35 -10.36 17.22
C ASP A 58 12.60 -9.72 16.60
N SER A 59 12.51 -8.44 16.24
CA SER A 59 13.63 -7.64 15.73
C SER A 59 14.60 -7.18 16.85
N LYS A 60 14.25 -7.42 18.12
CA LYS A 60 15.00 -6.99 19.30
C LYS A 60 15.28 -5.49 19.31
N VAL A 61 14.30 -4.70 18.90
CA VAL A 61 14.39 -3.24 18.86
C VAL A 61 14.79 -2.69 20.23
N THR A 62 15.70 -1.73 20.24
CA THR A 62 16.18 -1.05 21.46
C THR A 62 15.78 0.41 21.51
N VAL A 63 15.55 1.05 20.35
CA VAL A 63 15.23 2.48 20.25
C VAL A 63 14.08 2.69 19.28
N THR A 64 13.10 3.52 19.64
CA THR A 64 11.98 3.88 18.76
C THR A 64 11.64 5.37 18.87
N HIS A 65 11.22 5.98 17.77
CA HIS A 65 10.59 7.30 17.77
C HIS A 65 9.10 7.16 17.45
N LEU A 66 8.26 7.83 18.23
CA LEU A 66 6.81 7.69 18.19
C LEU A 66 6.15 9.06 18.27
N THR A 67 5.01 9.19 17.62
CA THR A 67 4.00 10.17 18.06
C THR A 67 3.16 9.52 19.17
N PRO A 68 2.48 10.31 20.04
CA PRO A 68 1.55 9.73 21.01
C PRO A 68 0.52 8.79 20.35
N ALA A 69 -0.02 9.15 19.18
CA ALA A 69 -0.93 8.31 18.41
C ALA A 69 -0.29 6.99 17.95
N MET A 70 0.96 7.01 17.47
CA MET A 70 1.67 5.79 17.09
C MET A 70 1.98 4.91 18.31
N GLY A 71 2.28 5.52 19.47
CA GLY A 71 2.43 4.77 20.73
C GLY A 71 1.13 4.11 21.18
N GLN A 72 -0.01 4.77 20.97
CA GLN A 72 -1.33 4.17 21.23
C GLN A 72 -1.57 2.97 20.31
N LEU A 73 -1.25 3.10 19.02
CA LEU A 73 -1.34 2.01 18.05
C LEU A 73 -0.46 0.83 18.49
N LEU A 74 0.82 1.09 18.82
CA LEU A 74 1.74 0.07 19.33
C LEU A 74 1.15 -0.68 20.53
N SER A 75 0.43 0.03 21.40
CA SER A 75 -0.19 -0.56 22.60
C SER A 75 -1.61 -1.11 22.39
N ALA A 76 -2.16 -1.00 21.18
CA ALA A 76 -3.51 -1.44 20.89
C ALA A 76 -3.55 -2.96 20.75
N GLN A 77 -4.23 -3.65 21.67
CA GLN A 77 -4.37 -5.11 21.70
C GLN A 77 -3.04 -5.88 21.78
N ALA A 78 -1.92 -5.19 22.01
CA ALA A 78 -0.61 -5.82 22.20
C ALA A 78 -0.56 -6.60 23.51
N THR A 79 -0.18 -7.88 23.40
CA THR A 79 0.07 -8.77 24.54
C THR A 79 1.55 -9.11 24.67
N ARG A 80 2.31 -9.05 23.57
CA ARG A 80 3.75 -9.30 23.54
C ARG A 80 4.51 -8.20 24.29
N GLN A 81 5.40 -8.61 25.18
CA GLN A 81 6.33 -7.72 25.86
C GLN A 81 7.55 -7.45 24.98
N ILE A 82 8.12 -6.25 25.08
CA ILE A 82 9.31 -5.80 24.34
C ILE A 82 10.42 -5.47 25.35
N PRO A 83 10.99 -6.48 26.02
CA PRO A 83 11.99 -6.25 27.07
C PRO A 83 13.29 -5.63 26.55
N SER A 84 13.56 -5.75 25.25
CA SER A 84 14.74 -5.16 24.59
C SER A 84 14.64 -3.65 24.41
N LEU A 85 13.44 -3.06 24.48
CA LEU A 85 13.25 -1.64 24.24
C LEU A 85 13.79 -0.82 25.42
N GLN A 86 14.81 0.00 25.16
CA GLN A 86 15.51 0.80 26.16
C GLN A 86 15.13 2.28 26.09
N ASN A 87 14.86 2.81 24.89
CA ASN A 87 14.52 4.22 24.72
C ASN A 87 13.32 4.39 23.77
N ALA A 88 12.30 5.14 24.21
CA ALA A 88 11.18 5.54 23.37
C ALA A 88 11.03 7.07 23.37
N PHE A 89 11.27 7.67 22.20
CA PHE A 89 11.23 9.11 22.00
C PHE A 89 9.87 9.53 21.47
N PHE A 90 9.11 10.30 22.25
CA PHE A 90 7.81 10.84 21.84
C PHE A 90 7.95 12.27 21.36
N VAL A 91 7.32 12.59 20.23
CA VAL A 91 7.33 13.96 19.68
C VAL A 91 6.09 14.21 18.84
N GLY A 92 5.75 15.48 18.65
CA GLY A 92 4.74 15.90 17.67
C GLY A 92 3.36 16.17 18.26
N ASP A 93 3.03 15.70 19.45
CA ASP A 93 1.78 16.05 20.15
C ASP A 93 1.96 15.96 21.67
N VAL A 94 0.90 16.27 22.42
CA VAL A 94 0.86 16.15 23.88
C VAL A 94 1.02 14.70 24.30
N LEU A 95 2.07 14.40 25.08
CA LEU A 95 2.25 13.09 25.69
C LEU A 95 1.56 13.02 27.05
N THR A 96 0.70 12.01 27.23
CA THR A 96 -0.02 11.82 28.49
C THR A 96 0.62 10.77 29.39
N LYS A 97 0.37 10.88 30.70
CA LYS A 97 0.74 9.86 31.70
C LYS A 97 0.15 8.50 31.34
N ARG A 98 -1.08 8.46 30.80
CA ARG A 98 -1.76 7.23 30.37
C ARG A 98 -0.98 6.53 29.27
N ASP A 99 -0.53 7.26 28.26
CA ASP A 99 0.26 6.70 27.16
C ASP A 99 1.60 6.14 27.66
N CYS A 100 2.24 6.86 28.59
CA CYS A 100 3.48 6.40 29.22
C CYS A 100 3.30 5.10 30.00
N LEU A 101 2.26 5.00 30.83
CA LEU A 101 1.94 3.80 31.61
C LEU A 101 1.65 2.60 30.70
N ARG A 102 0.91 2.80 29.60
CA ARG A 102 0.62 1.74 28.62
C ARG A 102 1.90 1.21 27.98
N LEU A 103 2.83 2.09 27.61
CA LEU A 103 4.09 1.66 27.03
C LEU A 103 4.98 0.93 28.05
N GLN A 104 5.10 1.44 29.28
CA GLN A 104 5.87 0.77 30.34
C GLN A 104 5.32 -0.61 30.70
N ALA A 105 4.01 -0.82 30.57
CA ALA A 105 3.39 -2.13 30.76
C ALA A 105 3.79 -3.16 29.68
N LEU A 106 4.23 -2.71 28.50
CA LEU A 106 4.71 -3.56 27.40
C LEU A 106 6.25 -3.66 27.38
N ALA A 107 6.94 -2.61 27.83
CA ALA A 107 8.39 -2.50 27.82
C ALA A 107 8.88 -1.99 29.18
N PRO A 108 9.09 -2.88 30.17
CA PRO A 108 9.41 -2.48 31.54
C PRO A 108 10.76 -1.77 31.69
N ASN A 109 11.68 -1.99 30.74
CA ASN A 109 13.02 -1.42 30.73
C ASN A 109 13.12 -0.10 29.94
N VAL A 110 12.00 0.40 29.40
CA VAL A 110 12.02 1.58 28.54
C VAL A 110 12.13 2.87 29.34
N GLN A 111 13.11 3.69 29.00
CA GLN A 111 13.13 5.11 29.31
C GLN A 111 12.26 5.84 28.28
N ILE A 112 11.26 6.59 28.75
CA ILE A 112 10.38 7.38 27.87
C ILE A 112 10.88 8.80 27.84
N ILE A 113 11.10 9.35 26.64
CA ILE A 113 11.64 10.69 26.44
C ILE A 113 10.59 11.51 25.70
N ASN A 114 9.89 12.40 26.41
CA ASN A 114 9.02 13.38 25.78
C ASN A 114 9.86 14.49 25.18
N MET A 115 9.84 14.68 23.86
CA MET A 115 10.55 15.75 23.18
C MET A 115 9.57 16.83 22.70
N TYR A 116 10.00 18.08 22.85
CA TYR A 116 9.30 19.22 22.28
C TYR A 116 10.16 19.91 21.23
N GLY A 117 9.52 20.19 20.10
CA GLY A 117 10.12 20.84 18.95
C GLY A 117 9.09 21.12 17.87
N THR A 118 9.47 22.00 16.97
CA THR A 118 8.78 22.32 15.73
C THR A 118 9.71 21.97 14.56
N THR A 119 9.18 21.93 13.34
CA THR A 119 9.99 21.64 12.14
C THR A 119 11.16 22.62 12.00
N GLU A 120 10.97 23.86 12.42
CA GLU A 120 11.92 24.95 12.44
C GLU A 120 13.04 24.78 13.48
N THR A 121 12.84 23.86 14.45
CA THR A 121 13.76 23.58 15.56
C THR A 121 14.21 22.12 15.56
N GLN A 122 14.25 21.45 14.40
CA GLN A 122 14.44 20.00 14.32
C GLN A 122 15.73 19.47 14.98
N ARG A 123 16.81 20.28 14.98
CA ARG A 123 18.08 19.98 15.69
C ARG A 123 18.16 20.60 17.09
N ALA A 124 17.18 21.40 17.47
CA ALA A 124 17.15 22.23 18.67
C ALA A 124 15.90 21.92 19.52
N VAL A 125 15.76 20.65 19.91
CA VAL A 125 14.62 20.16 20.70
C VAL A 125 14.89 20.27 22.20
N SER A 126 13.82 20.30 22.99
CA SER A 126 13.86 20.05 24.42
C SER A 126 13.39 18.63 24.73
N TYR A 127 13.60 18.18 25.96
CA TYR A 127 13.17 16.87 26.40
C TYR A 127 12.80 16.82 27.89
N PHE A 128 11.95 15.86 28.22
CA PHE A 128 11.65 15.42 29.58
C PHE A 128 11.76 13.89 29.63
N ALA A 129 12.72 13.39 30.40
CA ALA A 129 12.97 11.96 30.53
C ALA A 129 12.20 11.37 31.73
N ILE A 130 11.53 10.25 31.47
CA ILE A 130 10.80 9.44 32.43
C ILE A 130 11.60 8.14 32.58
N PRO A 131 12.06 7.80 33.81
CA PRO A 131 12.88 6.63 34.04
C PRO A 131 12.12 5.32 33.75
N PRO A 132 12.83 4.22 33.48
CA PRO A 132 12.23 2.89 33.38
C PRO A 132 11.49 2.48 34.65
N LEU A 133 10.46 1.65 34.50
CA LEU A 133 9.71 1.08 35.62
C LEU A 133 10.64 0.27 36.55
N SER A 134 11.65 -0.40 35.97
CA SER A 134 12.66 -1.16 36.70
C SER A 134 13.59 -0.31 37.57
N VAL A 135 13.64 1.01 37.35
CA VAL A 135 14.47 1.95 38.11
C VAL A 135 13.64 2.72 39.14
N ASP A 136 12.49 3.28 38.73
CA ASP A 136 11.58 4.00 39.63
C ASP A 136 10.12 3.80 39.19
N ALA A 137 9.46 2.81 39.79
CA ALA A 137 8.05 2.52 39.54
C ALA A 137 7.08 3.60 40.05
N THR A 138 7.54 4.53 40.90
CA THR A 138 6.70 5.56 41.52
C THR A 138 6.78 6.92 40.81
N PHE A 139 7.74 7.10 39.90
CA PHE A 139 7.98 8.38 39.23
C PHE A 139 6.73 8.96 38.58
N LEU A 140 6.05 8.20 37.70
CA LEU A 140 4.86 8.66 36.99
C LEU A 140 3.67 8.95 37.91
N ALA A 141 3.58 8.32 39.08
CA ALA A 141 2.51 8.57 40.05
C ALA A 141 2.59 10.00 40.64
N THR A 142 3.79 10.58 40.68
CA THR A 142 4.03 11.95 41.17
C THR A 142 3.92 13.02 40.09
N GLN A 143 3.80 12.63 38.82
CA GLN A 143 3.71 13.58 37.70
C GLN A 143 2.26 14.04 37.46
N LYS A 144 2.09 15.16 36.75
CA LYS A 144 0.79 15.57 36.20
C LYS A 144 0.38 14.64 35.04
N ASP A 145 -0.84 14.80 34.54
CA ASP A 145 -1.35 13.95 33.46
C ASP A 145 -0.75 14.26 32.09
N ILE A 146 -0.19 15.46 31.92
CA ILE A 146 0.51 15.88 30.71
C ILE A 146 1.99 16.01 31.03
N MET A 147 2.85 15.40 30.19
CA MET A 147 4.29 15.50 30.34
C MET A 147 4.78 16.86 29.83
N PRO A 148 5.66 17.55 30.59
CA PRO A 148 6.15 18.87 30.20
C PRO A 148 7.07 18.80 28.97
N ALA A 149 7.27 19.94 28.31
CA ALA A 149 8.27 20.09 27.24
C ALA A 149 9.70 19.89 27.77
N GLY A 150 9.89 20.13 29.07
CA GLY A 150 11.09 19.77 29.80
C GLY A 150 12.19 20.83 29.70
N GLU A 151 13.42 20.37 29.54
CA GLU A 151 14.61 21.22 29.41
C GLU A 151 15.22 21.11 28.01
N GLY A 152 15.91 22.16 27.56
CA GLY A 152 16.60 22.14 26.27
C GLY A 152 17.69 21.06 26.20
N MET A 153 17.90 20.47 25.03
CA MET A 153 19.13 19.74 24.74
C MET A 153 20.37 20.66 24.86
N ILE A 154 21.56 20.08 24.76
CA ILE A 154 22.82 20.84 24.71
C ILE A 154 22.70 21.97 23.67
N ASP A 155 23.02 23.20 24.09
CA ASP A 155 22.93 24.42 23.28
C ASP A 155 21.51 24.81 22.81
N VAL A 156 20.48 24.36 23.52
CA VAL A 156 19.08 24.75 23.30
C VAL A 156 18.54 25.43 24.55
N GLN A 157 17.94 26.61 24.39
CA GLN A 157 17.25 27.32 25.47
C GLN A 157 15.77 27.51 25.11
N LEU A 158 14.90 27.13 26.04
CA LEU A 158 13.48 27.48 25.99
C LEU A 158 13.24 28.75 26.80
N LEU A 159 12.82 29.81 26.12
CA LEU A 159 12.52 31.12 26.70
C LEU A 159 11.01 31.31 26.72
N VAL A 160 10.41 31.48 27.89
CA VAL A 160 8.99 31.86 28.01
C VAL A 160 8.92 33.37 28.09
N VAL A 161 8.40 34.02 27.05
CA VAL A 161 8.40 35.48 26.88
C VAL A 161 7.00 36.04 27.13
N ASN A 162 6.93 37.15 27.84
CA ASN A 162 5.67 37.82 28.14
C ASN A 162 4.99 38.33 26.85
N ARG A 163 3.68 38.09 26.74
CA ARG A 163 2.90 38.43 25.53
C ARG A 163 2.60 39.91 25.36
N SER A 164 2.53 40.65 26.48
CA SER A 164 2.26 42.09 26.49
C SER A 164 3.54 42.91 26.34
N ASP A 165 4.68 42.39 26.81
CA ASP A 165 5.99 42.99 26.64
C ASP A 165 7.03 41.93 26.27
N ARG A 166 7.41 41.90 24.99
CA ARG A 166 8.38 40.94 24.44
C ARG A 166 9.79 41.05 25.05
N ASN A 167 10.09 42.13 25.77
CA ASN A 167 11.41 42.36 26.37
C ASN A 167 11.53 41.73 27.77
N VAL A 168 10.48 41.10 28.28
CA VAL A 168 10.43 40.53 29.63
C VAL A 168 10.20 39.02 29.55
N PRO A 169 11.08 38.18 30.13
CA PRO A 169 10.78 36.77 30.31
C PRO A 169 9.73 36.62 31.43
N CYS A 170 8.85 35.63 31.29
CA CYS A 170 7.85 35.29 32.31
C CYS A 170 8.51 34.73 33.58
N ALA A 171 7.90 35.01 34.73
CA ALA A 171 8.28 34.37 35.99
C ALA A 171 7.78 32.90 36.06
N VAL A 172 8.23 32.17 37.08
CA VAL A 172 7.75 30.80 37.34
C VAL A 172 6.22 30.80 37.50
N GLY A 173 5.55 29.93 36.74
CA GLY A 173 4.09 29.79 36.73
C GLY A 173 3.34 30.73 35.79
N GLU A 174 3.95 31.83 35.34
CA GLU A 174 3.33 32.78 34.41
C GLU A 174 3.30 32.22 32.98
N VAL A 175 2.17 32.39 32.30
CA VAL A 175 1.98 31.91 30.92
C VAL A 175 2.45 32.96 29.93
N GLY A 176 3.40 32.58 29.10
CA GLY A 176 3.94 33.37 27.99
C GLY A 176 4.04 32.56 26.70
N GLU A 177 4.64 33.16 25.68
CA GLU A 177 4.94 32.50 24.41
C GLU A 177 6.33 31.85 24.48
N ILE A 178 6.47 30.62 23.98
CA ILE A 178 7.73 29.88 23.96
C ILE A 178 8.58 30.35 22.77
N TYR A 179 9.82 30.70 23.04
CA TYR A 179 10.86 30.98 22.07
C TYR A 179 11.97 29.94 22.22
N VAL A 180 12.49 29.45 21.09
CA VAL A 180 13.61 28.51 21.07
C VAL A 180 14.85 29.25 20.61
N ARG A 181 15.85 29.40 21.48
CA ARG A 181 17.16 29.98 21.16
C ARG A 181 18.18 28.86 21.01
N SER A 182 18.79 28.75 19.83
CA SER A 182 19.83 27.74 19.56
C SER A 182 20.60 28.05 18.28
N GLY A 183 21.83 27.52 18.17
CA GLY A 183 22.56 27.46 16.90
C GLY A 183 21.96 26.45 15.91
N GLY A 184 21.14 25.50 16.37
CA GLY A 184 20.51 24.44 15.56
C GLY A 184 19.20 24.81 14.87
N LEU A 185 18.80 26.09 14.88
CA LEU A 185 17.57 26.56 14.22
C LEU A 185 17.66 26.40 12.69
N ALA A 186 16.52 26.18 12.03
CA ALA A 186 16.41 26.21 10.58
C ALA A 186 16.91 27.55 10.00
N GLU A 187 17.33 27.55 8.73
CA GLU A 187 17.80 28.78 8.10
C GLU A 187 16.71 29.86 8.04
N GLY A 188 15.48 29.42 7.77
CA GLY A 188 14.27 30.24 7.62
C GLY A 188 13.22 29.45 6.83
N TYR A 189 12.14 30.12 6.46
CA TYR A 189 11.20 29.64 5.45
C TYR A 189 11.66 30.06 4.05
N LEU A 190 11.09 29.40 3.02
CA LEU A 190 11.24 29.87 1.64
C LEU A 190 10.60 31.27 1.45
N ASP A 191 9.57 31.56 2.25
CA ASP A 191 8.99 32.90 2.40
C ASP A 191 9.86 33.76 3.34
N THR A 192 10.43 34.83 2.79
CA THR A 192 11.31 35.74 3.51
C THR A 192 10.57 36.61 4.54
N GLU A 193 9.30 36.94 4.32
CA GLU A 193 8.51 37.75 5.25
C GLU A 193 8.19 36.93 6.51
N ALA A 194 7.68 35.71 6.33
CA ALA A 194 7.47 34.77 7.43
C ALA A 194 8.77 34.48 8.21
N THR A 195 9.91 34.44 7.51
CA THR A 195 11.22 34.25 8.13
C THR A 195 11.56 35.40 9.07
N ALA A 196 11.37 36.65 8.62
CA ALA A 196 11.65 37.83 9.44
C ALA A 196 10.72 37.93 10.66
N GLU A 197 9.48 37.45 10.54
CA GLU A 197 8.52 37.43 11.65
C GLU A 197 8.88 36.38 12.72
N LYS A 198 9.24 35.16 12.30
CA LYS A 198 9.39 34.02 13.21
C LYS A 198 10.83 33.78 13.69
N PHE A 199 11.84 34.11 12.88
CA PHE A 199 13.25 33.95 13.23
C PHE A 199 13.87 35.30 13.57
N VAL A 200 13.84 35.62 14.86
CA VAL A 200 14.19 36.93 15.37
C VAL A 200 15.58 36.96 16.01
N SER A 201 16.16 38.15 16.11
CA SER A 201 17.43 38.34 16.83
C SER A 201 17.22 38.17 18.34
N ASN A 202 18.20 37.62 19.05
CA ASN A 202 18.16 37.58 20.50
C ASN A 202 18.34 38.98 21.12
N TRP A 203 17.23 39.65 21.46
CA TRP A 203 17.25 40.98 22.09
C TRP A 203 17.55 40.96 23.59
N PHE A 204 17.58 39.78 24.24
CA PHE A 204 18.00 39.66 25.65
C PHE A 204 19.53 39.79 25.82
N SER A 205 20.29 39.67 24.73
CA SER A 205 21.74 39.90 24.71
C SER A 205 22.10 40.96 23.66
N PRO A 206 21.98 42.27 23.97
CA PRO A 206 22.28 43.35 23.03
C PRO A 206 23.77 43.48 22.66
N SER A 207 24.66 42.76 23.36
CA SER A 207 26.07 42.62 22.99
C SER A 207 26.31 41.21 22.43
N THR A 208 26.72 41.12 21.18
CA THR A 208 27.23 39.88 20.58
C THR A 208 28.46 39.44 21.36
N LEU A 209 28.33 38.34 22.12
CA LEU A 209 29.48 37.70 22.76
C LEU A 209 30.53 37.32 21.71
N PRO A 210 31.84 37.36 22.04
CA PRO A 210 32.94 37.15 21.10
C PRO A 210 33.13 35.66 20.81
N TRP A 211 32.11 35.01 20.25
CA TRP A 211 32.21 33.62 19.84
C TRP A 211 33.19 33.54 18.68
N ARG A 212 34.28 32.79 18.89
CA ARG A 212 35.25 32.51 17.84
C ARG A 212 34.58 31.58 16.83
N ASP A 213 34.59 31.96 15.56
CA ASP A 213 34.06 31.13 14.48
C ASP A 213 34.96 29.91 14.26
N THR A 214 34.63 28.79 14.89
CA THR A 214 35.42 27.56 14.79
C THR A 214 35.21 26.83 13.46
N ILE A 215 34.25 27.26 12.62
CA ILE A 215 34.01 26.67 11.30
C ILE A 215 34.88 27.37 10.25
N LEU A 216 34.93 28.71 10.27
CA LEU A 216 35.84 29.48 9.40
C LEU A 216 37.29 29.52 9.92
N HIS A 217 37.46 29.48 11.24
CA HIS A 217 38.76 29.56 11.92
C HIS A 217 38.91 28.42 12.93
N PRO A 218 38.98 27.15 12.46
CA PRO A 218 39.11 26.02 13.33
C PRO A 218 40.37 26.13 14.23
N PRO A 219 40.34 25.58 15.45
CA PRO A 219 41.48 25.64 16.36
C PRO A 219 42.75 24.98 15.77
N GLN A 220 42.57 24.00 14.89
CA GLN A 220 43.63 23.25 14.22
C GLN A 220 43.20 22.92 12.78
N GLY A 221 44.13 23.00 11.83
CA GLY A 221 43.89 22.67 10.42
C GLY A 221 43.28 23.80 9.60
N LEU A 222 42.93 23.48 8.35
CA LEU A 222 42.22 24.38 7.45
C LEU A 222 40.71 24.18 7.63
N ALA A 223 39.93 25.23 7.34
CA ALA A 223 38.48 25.14 7.31
C ALA A 223 38.02 24.03 6.34
N GLY A 224 37.11 23.16 6.79
CA GLY A 224 36.62 22.06 5.98
C GLY A 224 35.69 22.53 4.85
N PRO A 225 35.27 21.64 3.95
CA PRO A 225 34.37 21.96 2.83
C PRO A 225 33.06 22.65 3.27
N GLU A 226 32.57 22.33 4.47
CA GLU A 226 31.38 22.91 5.08
C GLU A 226 31.47 24.43 5.27
N SER A 227 32.68 24.97 5.42
CA SER A 227 32.92 26.41 5.57
C SER A 227 32.44 27.24 4.37
N ARG A 228 32.36 26.63 3.18
CA ARG A 228 31.84 27.27 1.95
C ARG A 228 30.35 27.60 2.04
N HIS A 229 29.62 26.87 2.87
CA HIS A 229 28.18 27.01 3.06
C HIS A 229 27.84 27.66 4.41
N TRP A 230 28.86 27.93 5.24
CA TRP A 230 28.68 28.54 6.55
C TRP A 230 28.31 30.02 6.43
N LYS A 231 27.19 30.40 7.05
CA LYS A 231 26.64 31.76 6.95
C LYS A 231 26.95 32.64 8.16
N GLY A 232 28.04 32.33 8.87
CA GLY A 232 28.48 33.03 10.07
C GLY A 232 27.70 32.63 11.33
N ILE A 233 28.26 33.02 12.48
CA ILE A 233 27.66 32.83 13.80
C ILE A 233 26.38 33.67 13.93
N ARG A 234 25.29 33.06 14.40
CA ARG A 234 23.96 33.69 14.50
C ARG A 234 23.33 33.41 15.86
N ASP A 235 23.13 34.47 16.65
CA ASP A 235 22.33 34.39 17.89
C ASP A 235 20.86 34.72 17.60
N ARG A 236 20.10 33.70 17.23
CA ARG A 236 18.68 33.82 16.84
C ARG A 236 17.76 33.08 17.81
N MET A 237 16.53 33.56 17.88
CA MET A 237 15.42 32.92 18.56
C MET A 237 14.34 32.60 17.53
N TYR A 238 13.71 31.44 17.67
CA TYR A 238 12.53 31.07 16.91
C TYR A 238 11.28 31.24 17.77
N ARG A 239 10.34 32.05 17.29
CA ARG A 239 9.04 32.30 17.91
C ARG A 239 8.09 31.16 17.57
N SER A 240 7.82 30.23 18.50
CA SER A 240 7.11 28.99 18.16
C SER A 240 5.60 29.15 17.98
N GLY A 241 5.01 30.22 18.53
CA GLY A 241 3.55 30.36 18.63
C GLY A 241 2.92 29.51 19.73
N ASP A 242 3.69 28.67 20.42
CA ASP A 242 3.19 27.85 21.52
C ASP A 242 3.21 28.63 22.83
N LEU A 243 2.20 28.40 23.68
CA LEU A 243 2.13 28.96 25.02
C LEU A 243 2.76 28.01 26.03
N GLY A 244 3.50 28.55 26.98
CA GLY A 244 4.07 27.77 28.06
C GLY A 244 4.34 28.58 29.31
N ARG A 245 4.83 27.89 30.34
CA ARG A 245 5.26 28.47 31.61
C ARG A 245 6.43 27.71 32.19
N TYR A 246 7.24 28.40 32.97
CA TYR A 246 8.27 27.75 33.77
C TYR A 246 7.68 27.03 34.98
N LEU A 247 8.16 25.83 35.23
CA LEU A 247 7.97 25.09 36.48
C LEU A 247 8.99 25.56 37.53
N PRO A 248 8.77 25.26 38.83
CA PRO A 248 9.69 25.66 39.90
C PRO A 248 11.12 25.14 39.75
N ASP A 249 11.32 24.06 38.99
CA ASP A 249 12.62 23.47 38.68
C ASP A 249 13.28 24.04 37.41
N GLY A 250 12.67 25.05 36.78
CA GLY A 250 13.16 25.69 35.57
C GLY A 250 12.78 24.99 34.26
N ARG A 251 12.14 23.82 34.31
CA ARG A 251 11.62 23.15 33.11
C ARG A 251 10.40 23.88 32.56
N VAL A 252 10.15 23.72 31.26
CA VAL A 252 9.01 24.37 30.59
C VAL A 252 7.85 23.38 30.42
N GLU A 253 6.67 23.82 30.80
CA GLU A 253 5.40 23.14 30.50
C GLU A 253 4.74 23.87 29.32
N CYS A 254 4.39 23.13 28.26
CA CYS A 254 3.62 23.67 27.13
C CYS A 254 2.12 23.58 27.47
N THR A 255 1.43 24.71 27.47
CA THR A 255 0.04 24.85 27.91
C THR A 255 -0.95 25.02 26.75
N GLY A 256 -0.48 25.25 25.52
CA GLY A 256 -1.34 25.43 24.36
C GLY A 256 -0.68 26.23 23.24
N ARG A 257 -1.49 26.91 22.42
CA ARG A 257 -1.04 27.78 21.33
C ARG A 257 -1.61 29.19 21.43
N ALA A 258 -0.86 30.16 20.93
CA ALA A 258 -1.22 31.57 20.91
C ALA A 258 -1.97 31.98 19.64
N ASP A 259 -1.86 31.18 18.56
CA ASP A 259 -2.48 31.39 17.25
C ASP A 259 -3.49 30.27 16.91
N ASP A 260 -4.12 30.37 15.72
CA ASP A 260 -5.14 29.44 15.23
C ASP A 260 -4.55 28.13 14.66
N GLN A 261 -3.24 27.89 14.80
CA GLN A 261 -2.61 26.64 14.37
C GLN A 261 -2.97 25.51 15.34
N VAL A 262 -3.24 24.30 14.80
CA VAL A 262 -3.62 23.14 15.62
C VAL A 262 -2.82 21.89 15.27
N LYS A 263 -2.65 21.02 16.26
CA LYS A 263 -2.11 19.67 16.08
C LYS A 263 -3.22 18.65 16.33
N ILE A 264 -3.51 17.84 15.30
CA ILE A 264 -4.52 16.77 15.34
C ILE A 264 -3.84 15.49 14.88
N ARG A 265 -3.80 14.46 15.73
CA ARG A 265 -3.16 13.16 15.45
C ARG A 265 -1.71 13.30 14.97
N GLY A 266 -0.98 14.27 15.51
CA GLY A 266 0.42 14.58 15.11
C GLY A 266 0.58 15.40 13.83
N PHE A 267 -0.49 15.72 13.09
CA PHE A 267 -0.44 16.60 11.93
C PHE A 267 -0.57 18.06 12.33
N ARG A 268 0.32 18.90 11.79
CA ARG A 268 0.25 20.38 11.88
C ARG A 268 -0.76 20.87 10.85
N ILE A 269 -1.83 21.52 11.31
CA ILE A 269 -2.91 22.03 10.46
C ILE A 269 -3.09 23.53 10.75
N GLU A 270 -3.05 24.34 9.71
CA GLU A 270 -3.27 25.78 9.77
C GLU A 270 -4.75 26.07 9.45
N LEU A 271 -5.56 26.42 10.46
CA LEU A 271 -7.01 26.64 10.26
C LEU A 271 -7.28 27.77 9.25
N GLY A 272 -6.42 28.80 9.24
CA GLY A 272 -6.53 29.91 8.29
C GLY A 272 -6.36 29.50 6.82
N GLU A 273 -5.61 28.43 6.52
CA GLU A 273 -5.47 27.92 5.16
C GLU A 273 -6.79 27.30 4.67
N ILE A 274 -7.46 26.54 5.54
CA ILE A 274 -8.79 25.98 5.29
C ILE A 274 -9.78 27.12 5.04
N ASP A 275 -9.78 28.13 5.90
CA ASP A 275 -10.71 29.26 5.80
C ASP A 275 -10.48 30.08 4.53
N THR A 276 -9.21 30.27 4.15
CA THR A 276 -8.82 30.95 2.90
C THR A 276 -9.33 30.18 1.69
N LEU A 277 -9.13 28.86 1.64
CA LEU A 277 -9.60 28.05 0.52
C LEU A 277 -11.13 27.94 0.46
N MET A 278 -11.80 27.88 1.62
CA MET A 278 -13.26 27.95 1.69
C MET A 278 -13.79 29.30 1.19
N SER A 279 -13.10 30.40 1.48
CA SER A 279 -13.50 31.73 1.02
C SER A 279 -13.38 31.92 -0.50
N GLN A 280 -12.53 31.12 -1.16
CA GLN A 280 -12.38 31.10 -2.62
C GLN A 280 -13.48 30.30 -3.33
N HIS A 281 -14.32 29.58 -2.58
CA HIS A 281 -15.40 28.80 -3.17
C HIS A 281 -16.53 29.73 -3.69
N PRO A 282 -16.98 29.62 -4.95
CA PRO A 282 -17.91 30.59 -5.57
C PRO A 282 -19.25 30.77 -4.83
N LEU A 283 -19.65 29.79 -4.02
CA LEU A 283 -20.92 29.75 -3.31
C LEU A 283 -20.80 29.94 -1.78
N VAL A 284 -19.61 30.28 -1.28
CA VAL A 284 -19.37 30.56 0.15
C VAL A 284 -19.15 32.07 0.34
N ARG A 285 -19.99 32.69 1.18
CA ARG A 285 -19.95 34.13 1.48
C ARG A 285 -19.04 34.46 2.67
N GLU A 286 -19.15 33.68 3.74
CA GLU A 286 -18.38 33.81 4.98
C GLU A 286 -18.06 32.39 5.48
N ASN A 287 -16.91 32.20 6.13
CA ASN A 287 -16.58 30.94 6.77
C ASN A 287 -15.66 31.13 7.99
N VAL A 288 -15.63 30.14 8.88
CA VAL A 288 -14.66 30.03 9.98
C VAL A 288 -14.51 28.56 10.38
N THR A 289 -13.28 28.09 10.52
CA THR A 289 -12.96 26.72 10.92
C THR A 289 -12.43 26.69 12.35
N LEU A 290 -12.94 25.75 13.14
CA LEU A 290 -12.56 25.58 14.54
C LEU A 290 -12.29 24.12 14.85
N VAL A 291 -11.42 23.90 15.84
CA VAL A 291 -11.31 22.60 16.48
C VAL A 291 -12.38 22.49 17.56
N ARG A 292 -13.05 21.34 17.57
CA ARG A 292 -13.97 20.93 18.63
C ARG A 292 -13.60 19.54 19.12
N ARG A 293 -14.10 19.15 20.29
CA ARG A 293 -13.98 17.78 20.78
C ARG A 293 -15.27 17.03 20.51
N ASP A 294 -15.16 15.79 20.04
CA ASP A 294 -16.32 14.91 19.91
C ASP A 294 -16.69 14.26 21.26
N LYS A 295 -17.62 13.30 21.24
CA LYS A 295 -18.10 12.58 22.43
C LYS A 295 -17.02 11.73 23.13
N ASP A 296 -15.93 11.40 22.43
CA ASP A 296 -14.83 10.58 22.91
C ASP A 296 -13.61 11.44 23.30
N GLU A 297 -13.80 12.76 23.41
CA GLU A 297 -12.79 13.79 23.72
C GLU A 297 -11.71 13.96 22.63
N GLU A 298 -11.93 13.43 21.43
CA GLU A 298 -11.01 13.54 20.30
C GLU A 298 -11.19 14.86 19.56
N LYS A 299 -10.09 15.46 19.10
CA LYS A 299 -10.12 16.73 18.35
C LYS A 299 -10.59 16.50 16.91
N ILE A 300 -11.65 17.19 16.51
CA ILE A 300 -12.20 17.21 15.14
C ILE A 300 -12.24 18.63 14.56
N LEU A 301 -12.18 18.73 13.23
CA LEU A 301 -12.31 19.99 12.51
C LEU A 301 -13.77 20.24 12.12
N VAL A 302 -14.29 21.41 12.48
CA VAL A 302 -15.64 21.87 12.16
C VAL A 302 -15.57 23.21 11.44
N SER A 303 -16.08 23.29 10.21
CA SER A 303 -16.16 24.53 9.44
C SER A 303 -17.59 25.06 9.41
N TYR A 304 -17.75 26.28 9.88
CA TYR A 304 -18.99 27.04 9.79
C TYR A 304 -18.95 27.89 8.52
N PHE A 305 -20.04 27.95 7.76
CA PHE A 305 -20.06 28.77 6.55
C PHE A 305 -21.44 29.38 6.27
N VAL A 306 -21.47 30.53 5.60
CA VAL A 306 -22.69 31.16 5.10
C VAL A 306 -22.74 31.04 3.58
N PRO A 307 -23.78 30.44 2.99
CA PRO A 307 -23.93 30.36 1.53
C PRO A 307 -24.15 31.73 0.88
N LEU A 308 -23.63 31.93 -0.34
CA LEU A 308 -23.83 33.15 -1.12
C LEU A 308 -25.12 33.07 -1.97
N GLN A 309 -26.16 33.82 -1.61
CA GLN A 309 -27.42 33.86 -2.36
C GLN A 309 -27.22 34.32 -3.81
N SER A 310 -27.28 33.39 -4.77
CA SER A 310 -27.14 33.61 -6.23
C SER A 310 -27.97 32.58 -7.00
N SER A 311 -28.33 32.86 -8.26
CA SER A 311 -29.10 31.94 -9.13
C SER A 311 -28.43 30.57 -9.34
N ASN A 312 -27.13 30.46 -9.08
CA ASN A 312 -26.38 29.20 -9.16
C ASN A 312 -26.60 28.29 -7.95
N LEU A 313 -27.10 28.80 -6.81
CA LEU A 313 -27.46 27.96 -5.66
C LEU A 313 -28.66 27.06 -5.95
N ASP A 314 -29.55 27.47 -6.85
CA ASP A 314 -30.78 26.74 -7.16
C ASP A 314 -30.49 25.38 -7.82
N GLY A 315 -29.35 25.25 -8.53
CA GLY A 315 -28.87 23.95 -9.05
C GLY A 315 -28.28 23.00 -8.00
N PHE A 316 -27.96 23.52 -6.80
CA PHE A 316 -27.44 22.75 -5.67
C PHE A 316 -28.50 22.51 -4.56
N ALA A 317 -29.70 23.07 -4.70
CA ALA A 317 -30.84 22.75 -3.85
C ALA A 317 -31.26 21.29 -4.08
N SER A 318 -31.42 20.51 -3.01
CA SER A 318 -32.04 19.18 -3.10
C SER A 318 -33.52 19.33 -3.45
N GLU A 319 -34.03 18.53 -4.39
CA GLU A 319 -35.48 18.34 -4.58
C GLU A 319 -36.07 17.86 -3.24
N LEU A 320 -36.96 18.66 -2.66
CA LEU A 320 -37.73 18.27 -1.48
C LEU A 320 -38.94 17.47 -1.97
N THR A 321 -39.13 16.25 -1.47
CA THR A 321 -40.39 15.52 -1.60
C THR A 321 -41.41 16.07 -0.61
N GLU A 322 -42.69 16.11 -0.98
CA GLU A 322 -43.79 16.79 -0.25
C GLU A 322 -44.06 16.29 1.19
N ASP A 323 -43.38 15.23 1.65
CA ASP A 323 -43.57 14.63 2.99
C ASP A 323 -42.58 15.11 4.08
N ASP A 324 -41.61 15.98 3.76
CA ASP A 324 -40.65 16.49 4.76
C ASP A 324 -41.18 17.75 5.47
N GLU A 325 -41.91 17.57 6.59
CA GLU A 325 -42.26 18.69 7.47
C GLU A 325 -41.01 19.40 8.02
N GLU A 326 -41.02 20.74 7.95
CA GLU A 326 -40.00 21.62 8.54
C GLU A 326 -39.98 21.50 10.06
N VAL A 327 -39.16 20.61 10.58
CA VAL A 327 -38.82 20.57 12.00
C VAL A 327 -37.52 21.38 12.22
N ASP A 328 -37.69 22.60 12.72
CA ASP A 328 -36.69 23.36 13.47
C ASP A 328 -35.40 23.79 12.71
N GLY A 329 -35.56 24.38 11.52
CA GLY A 329 -34.58 25.33 10.95
C GLY A 329 -33.20 24.80 10.57
N LYS A 330 -32.98 23.48 10.50
CA LYS A 330 -31.69 22.86 10.11
C LYS A 330 -31.85 22.05 8.83
N SER A 331 -31.79 22.74 7.68
CA SER A 331 -32.26 22.19 6.41
C SER A 331 -31.30 21.20 5.70
N PRO A 332 -31.85 20.14 5.08
CA PRO A 332 -31.20 19.31 4.03
C PRO A 332 -30.73 20.08 2.78
N LYS A 333 -31.11 21.37 2.67
CA LYS A 333 -30.97 22.27 1.52
C LYS A 333 -29.55 22.44 0.96
N TYR A 334 -28.50 22.31 1.78
CA TYR A 334 -27.11 22.58 1.36
C TYR A 334 -26.25 21.32 1.19
N ARG A 335 -26.84 20.12 1.13
CA ARG A 335 -26.10 18.84 1.06
C ARG A 335 -25.19 18.74 -0.16
N ARG A 336 -25.67 19.08 -1.36
CA ARG A 336 -24.87 19.08 -2.60
C ARG A 336 -23.75 20.12 -2.53
N LEU A 337 -24.03 21.30 -1.98
CA LEU A 337 -23.05 22.35 -1.76
C LEU A 337 -21.93 21.92 -0.79
N ILE A 338 -22.26 21.24 0.31
CA ILE A 338 -21.25 20.71 1.24
C ILE A 338 -20.34 19.68 0.55
N LYS A 339 -20.91 18.81 -0.29
CA LYS A 339 -20.14 17.84 -1.08
C LYS A 339 -19.19 18.55 -2.05
N ASP A 340 -19.69 19.57 -2.75
CA ASP A 340 -18.89 20.38 -3.69
C ASP A 340 -17.75 21.14 -2.97
N ILE A 341 -18.04 21.79 -1.84
CA ILE A 341 -17.03 22.44 -0.98
C ILE A 341 -15.97 21.41 -0.54
N ARG A 342 -16.38 20.21 -0.12
CA ARG A 342 -15.45 19.15 0.29
C ARG A 342 -14.58 18.69 -0.87
N GLU A 343 -15.14 18.50 -2.06
CA GLU A 343 -14.38 18.15 -3.27
C GLU A 343 -13.44 19.27 -3.72
N HIS A 344 -13.84 20.54 -3.55
CA HIS A 344 -12.97 21.70 -3.77
C HIS A 344 -11.76 21.68 -2.85
N LEU A 345 -11.97 21.43 -1.55
CA LEU A 345 -10.88 21.34 -0.57
C LEU A 345 -9.98 20.13 -0.83
N LYS A 346 -10.53 18.96 -1.21
CA LYS A 346 -9.76 17.73 -1.54
C LYS A 346 -8.72 17.93 -2.64
N LYS A 347 -8.93 18.87 -3.56
CA LYS A 347 -8.01 19.15 -4.67
C LYS A 347 -6.76 19.93 -4.23
N LYS A 348 -6.82 20.63 -3.08
CA LYS A 348 -5.79 21.59 -2.64
C LYS A 348 -5.23 21.30 -1.26
N LEU A 349 -5.99 20.60 -0.41
CA LEU A 349 -5.60 20.22 0.95
C LEU A 349 -5.38 18.71 1.07
N PRO A 350 -4.42 18.28 1.91
CA PRO A 350 -4.29 16.87 2.27
C PRO A 350 -5.53 16.39 3.05
N SER A 351 -5.83 15.09 2.95
CA SER A 351 -7.06 14.49 3.51
C SER A 351 -7.29 14.79 4.99
N TYR A 352 -6.22 14.85 5.81
CA TYR A 352 -6.30 15.14 7.24
C TYR A 352 -6.63 16.59 7.58
N SER A 353 -6.47 17.54 6.65
CA SER A 353 -6.80 18.96 6.83
C SER A 353 -8.21 19.31 6.37
N ILE A 354 -8.98 18.31 5.92
CA ILE A 354 -10.34 18.51 5.46
C ILE A 354 -11.29 18.45 6.67
N PRO A 355 -12.15 19.47 6.88
CA PRO A 355 -13.11 19.48 7.95
C PRO A 355 -14.01 18.24 7.95
N SER A 356 -14.15 17.61 9.11
CA SER A 356 -15.03 16.45 9.29
C SER A 356 -16.50 16.87 9.24
N LEU A 357 -16.80 18.11 9.65
CA LEU A 357 -18.14 18.65 9.71
C LEU A 357 -18.23 20.05 9.08
N PHE A 358 -19.31 20.28 8.31
CA PHE A 358 -19.63 21.57 7.71
C PHE A 358 -21.00 22.03 8.22
N VAL A 359 -21.06 23.20 8.85
CA VAL A 359 -22.28 23.74 9.47
C VAL A 359 -22.71 24.99 8.70
N PRO A 360 -23.77 24.91 7.87
CA PRO A 360 -24.30 26.09 7.20
C PRO A 360 -25.00 26.99 8.22
N LEU A 361 -24.76 28.30 8.14
CA LEU A 361 -25.40 29.33 8.94
C LEU A 361 -26.12 30.34 8.04
N HIS A 362 -27.22 30.90 8.52
CA HIS A 362 -27.85 32.05 7.84
C HIS A 362 -26.98 33.31 7.90
N ARG A 363 -26.27 33.51 9.01
CA ARG A 363 -25.31 34.59 9.25
C ARG A 363 -24.29 34.18 10.30
N MET A 364 -23.08 34.72 10.26
CA MET A 364 -22.11 34.52 11.33
C MET A 364 -22.55 35.27 12.60
N PRO A 365 -22.47 34.64 13.80
CA PRO A 365 -22.66 35.36 15.04
C PRO A 365 -21.49 36.32 15.25
N LEU A 366 -21.81 37.58 15.57
CA LEU A 366 -20.82 38.64 15.80
C LEU A 366 -20.92 39.12 17.25
N ASN A 367 -19.77 39.44 17.85
CA ASN A 367 -19.71 40.09 19.15
C ASN A 367 -20.02 41.59 19.03
N PRO A 368 -20.17 42.34 20.15
CA PRO A 368 -20.46 43.79 20.11
C PRO A 368 -19.45 44.64 19.33
N ASN A 369 -18.24 44.12 19.09
CA ASN A 369 -17.18 44.78 18.32
C ASN A 369 -17.16 44.39 16.83
N GLY A 370 -18.17 43.65 16.36
CA GLY A 370 -18.30 43.24 14.96
C GLY A 370 -17.35 42.12 14.52
N LYS A 371 -16.67 41.43 15.45
CA LYS A 371 -15.86 40.22 15.15
C LYS A 371 -16.68 38.95 15.33
N ILE A 372 -16.34 37.88 14.62
CA ILE A 372 -16.99 36.57 14.77
C ILE A 372 -16.89 36.10 16.23
N ASP A 373 -18.04 35.80 16.82
CA ASP A 373 -18.16 35.30 18.18
C ASP A 373 -17.98 33.77 18.18
N LYS A 374 -16.72 33.32 18.23
CA LYS A 374 -16.34 31.89 18.20
C LYS A 374 -17.07 31.04 19.29
N PRO A 375 -17.28 31.55 20.52
CA PRO A 375 -18.10 30.90 21.54
C PRO A 375 -19.60 30.77 21.21
N ALA A 376 -20.19 31.76 20.52
CA ALA A 376 -21.61 31.75 20.16
C ALA A 376 -21.93 30.86 18.94
N LEU A 377 -20.92 30.29 18.28
CA LEU A 377 -21.13 29.34 17.18
C LEU A 377 -21.76 28.05 17.72
N PRO A 378 -22.89 27.61 17.16
CA PRO A 378 -23.61 26.46 17.66
C PRO A 378 -22.73 25.22 17.55
N PHE A 379 -22.62 24.45 18.62
CA PHE A 379 -22.16 23.07 18.49
C PHE A 379 -23.35 22.24 18.02
N PRO A 380 -23.25 21.53 16.89
CA PRO A 380 -24.30 20.59 16.53
C PRO A 380 -24.19 19.45 17.56
N ASP A 381 -25.19 19.36 18.43
CA ASP A 381 -25.33 18.28 19.42
C ASP A 381 -24.87 16.97 18.77
N THR A 382 -23.96 16.21 19.36
CA THR A 382 -23.46 14.98 18.72
C THR A 382 -24.60 13.96 18.49
N ALA A 383 -25.72 14.08 19.22
CA ALA A 383 -26.98 13.38 18.95
C ALA A 383 -27.75 13.89 17.72
N HIS A 384 -27.54 15.14 17.30
CA HIS A 384 -28.20 15.82 16.18
C HIS A 384 -27.29 16.05 14.95
N ALA A 385 -25.96 16.09 15.10
CA ALA A 385 -24.97 16.20 14.02
C ALA A 385 -24.83 14.87 13.26
N HIS A 386 -24.91 13.75 13.98
CA HIS A 386 -25.08 12.43 13.37
C HIS A 386 -26.52 12.20 12.88
N ALA A 387 -27.49 13.04 13.27
CA ALA A 387 -28.87 12.94 12.79
C ALA A 387 -29.12 13.58 11.41
N THR A 388 -28.14 14.27 10.82
CA THR A 388 -28.27 14.83 9.45
C THR A 388 -27.67 13.93 8.37
N VAL A 389 -27.04 12.80 8.74
CA VAL A 389 -26.75 11.71 7.80
C VAL A 389 -28.03 10.87 7.65
N ASN A 390 -28.71 11.12 6.53
CA ASN A 390 -29.83 10.36 5.98
C ASN A 390 -30.90 9.95 7.01
N ARG A 391 -31.92 10.81 7.18
CA ARG A 391 -33.30 10.39 7.50
C ARG A 391 -33.99 9.71 6.31
N ARG A 392 -33.23 9.13 5.37
CA ARG A 392 -33.77 7.97 4.66
C ARG A 392 -33.88 6.89 5.71
N THR A 393 -35.11 6.56 6.09
CA THR A 393 -35.37 5.33 6.86
C THR A 393 -34.64 4.23 6.13
N ALA A 394 -33.65 3.63 6.80
CA ALA A 394 -32.89 2.55 6.23
C ALA A 394 -33.90 1.52 5.74
N SER A 395 -33.86 1.21 4.44
CA SER A 395 -34.68 0.13 3.91
C SER A 395 -34.43 -1.12 4.77
N PRO A 396 -35.38 -2.07 4.83
CA PRO A 396 -35.18 -3.32 5.55
C PRO A 396 -33.82 -3.98 5.23
N THR A 397 -33.39 -3.84 3.98
CA THR A 397 -32.07 -4.25 3.49
C THR A 397 -30.91 -3.49 4.13
N GLU A 398 -30.96 -2.15 4.14
CA GLU A 398 -29.91 -1.30 4.73
C GLU A 398 -29.79 -1.46 6.24
N GLN A 399 -30.90 -1.69 6.94
CA GLN A 399 -30.86 -1.92 8.39
C GLN A 399 -30.20 -3.26 8.73
N THR A 400 -30.45 -4.26 7.89
CA THR A 400 -29.74 -5.55 7.96
C THR A 400 -28.26 -5.37 7.62
N MET A 401 -27.91 -4.59 6.58
CA MET A 401 -26.51 -4.24 6.27
C MET A 401 -25.81 -3.58 7.45
N ARG A 402 -26.44 -2.60 8.10
CA ARG A 402 -25.90 -1.96 9.32
C ARG A 402 -25.65 -2.95 10.43
N THR A 403 -26.54 -3.91 10.62
CA THR A 403 -26.43 -4.95 11.64
C THR A 403 -25.23 -5.85 11.36
N ILE A 404 -25.04 -6.22 10.09
CA ILE A 404 -23.89 -7.00 9.64
C ILE A 404 -22.57 -6.21 9.79
N TRP A 405 -22.54 -4.94 9.38
CA TRP A 405 -21.33 -4.11 9.52
C TRP A 405 -20.96 -3.94 10.99
N ALA A 406 -21.95 -3.74 11.86
CA ALA A 406 -21.75 -3.58 13.30
C ALA A 406 -21.24 -4.85 13.99
N SER A 407 -21.55 -6.04 13.47
CA SER A 407 -21.04 -7.30 14.03
C SER A 407 -19.62 -7.63 13.57
N ILE A 408 -19.12 -6.97 12.52
CA ILE A 408 -17.82 -7.25 11.90
C ILE A 408 -16.79 -6.19 12.25
N LEU A 409 -17.18 -4.92 12.29
CA LEU A 409 -16.30 -3.82 12.60
C LEU A 409 -16.09 -3.73 14.13
N PRO A 410 -14.86 -3.88 14.63
CA PRO A 410 -14.60 -3.98 16.07
C PRO A 410 -14.94 -2.71 16.87
N ASN A 411 -15.05 -1.54 16.20
CA ASN A 411 -15.38 -0.24 16.80
C ASN A 411 -16.39 0.57 15.96
N ALA A 412 -17.35 -0.10 15.31
CA ALA A 412 -18.32 0.60 14.47
C ALA A 412 -19.20 1.59 15.28
N PRO A 413 -19.46 2.80 14.78
CA PRO A 413 -20.43 3.72 15.39
C PRO A 413 -21.85 3.14 15.30
N THR A 414 -22.66 3.30 16.36
CA THR A 414 -24.04 2.79 16.39
C THR A 414 -25.05 3.94 16.44
N PRO A 415 -25.92 4.13 15.42
CA PRO A 415 -25.99 3.37 14.17
C PRO A 415 -24.88 3.74 13.17
N ILE A 416 -24.52 2.79 12.30
CA ILE A 416 -23.54 3.01 11.23
C ILE A 416 -24.13 3.96 10.17
N PRO A 417 -23.47 5.07 9.82
CA PRO A 417 -23.96 5.98 8.79
C PRO A 417 -24.00 5.31 7.41
N LEU A 418 -25.03 5.57 6.59
CA LEU A 418 -25.23 4.88 5.29
C LEU A 418 -24.18 5.27 4.23
N ASP A 419 -23.63 6.47 4.33
CA ASP A 419 -22.69 7.03 3.35
C ASP A 419 -21.22 6.85 3.78
N GLU A 420 -20.98 6.11 4.86
CA GLU A 420 -19.64 5.91 5.43
C GLU A 420 -18.91 4.77 4.71
N SER A 421 -17.62 4.96 4.46
CA SER A 421 -16.77 3.91 3.87
C SER A 421 -16.50 2.82 4.92
N PHE A 422 -16.72 1.57 4.53
CA PHE A 422 -16.36 0.40 5.34
C PHE A 422 -14.89 0.44 5.81
N PHE A 423 -13.99 0.94 4.95
CA PHE A 423 -12.55 1.01 5.25
C PHE A 423 -12.20 2.16 6.18
N ASP A 424 -12.92 3.28 6.09
CA ASP A 424 -12.69 4.45 6.94
C ASP A 424 -13.16 4.17 8.39
N LEU A 425 -14.09 3.23 8.56
CA LEU A 425 -14.52 2.68 9.86
C LEU A 425 -13.59 1.61 10.45
N GLY A 426 -12.38 1.44 9.89
CA GLY A 426 -11.42 0.43 10.34
C GLY A 426 -11.63 -0.96 9.74
N GLY A 427 -12.49 -1.08 8.73
CA GLY A 427 -12.56 -2.25 7.88
C GLY A 427 -11.26 -2.43 7.08
N HIS A 428 -10.78 -3.65 6.98
CA HIS A 428 -9.66 -4.01 6.10
C HIS A 428 -10.05 -5.22 5.25
N SER A 429 -9.20 -5.65 4.33
CA SER A 429 -9.50 -6.69 3.34
C SER A 429 -10.02 -8.01 3.94
N ILE A 430 -9.57 -8.35 5.16
CA ILE A 430 -10.07 -9.50 5.92
C ILE A 430 -11.51 -9.25 6.38
N LEU A 431 -11.78 -8.14 7.06
CA LEU A 431 -13.14 -7.78 7.51
C LEU A 431 -14.11 -7.58 6.33
N ALA A 432 -13.65 -7.08 5.19
CA ALA A 432 -14.46 -6.89 3.98
C ALA A 432 -14.92 -8.23 3.38
N THR A 433 -14.08 -9.27 3.50
CA THR A 433 -14.44 -10.63 3.05
C THR A 433 -15.46 -11.26 4.00
N ARG A 434 -15.30 -11.05 5.32
CA ARG A 434 -16.30 -11.45 6.33
C ARG A 434 -17.63 -10.74 6.10
N LEU A 435 -17.57 -9.47 5.67
CA LEU A 435 -18.74 -8.65 5.37
C LEU A 435 -19.55 -9.26 4.24
N ILE A 436 -18.91 -9.56 3.11
CA ILE A 436 -19.58 -10.17 1.94
C ILE A 436 -20.25 -11.50 2.33
N PHE A 437 -19.64 -12.27 3.23
CA PHE A 437 -20.21 -13.53 3.71
C PHE A 437 -21.50 -13.35 4.53
N GLU A 438 -21.49 -12.49 5.54
CA GLU A 438 -22.67 -12.25 6.38
C GLU A 438 -23.82 -11.62 5.57
N ILE A 439 -23.49 -10.82 4.54
CA ILE A 439 -24.48 -10.32 3.57
C ILE A 439 -25.13 -11.48 2.81
N ARG A 440 -24.35 -12.41 2.26
CA ARG A 440 -24.87 -13.56 1.48
C ARG A 440 -25.73 -14.50 2.33
N LYS A 441 -25.44 -14.64 3.63
CA LYS A 441 -26.20 -15.48 4.56
C LYS A 441 -27.61 -14.96 4.80
N ILE A 442 -27.80 -13.64 4.81
CA ILE A 442 -29.10 -13.01 5.10
C ILE A 442 -29.87 -12.68 3.81
N PHE A 443 -29.18 -12.31 2.74
CA PHE A 443 -29.76 -11.97 1.43
C PHE A 443 -29.59 -13.12 0.44
N VAL A 444 -30.27 -14.24 0.68
CA VAL A 444 -30.35 -15.34 -0.29
C VAL A 444 -31.34 -14.94 -1.38
N PRO A 445 -30.93 -14.80 -2.67
CA PRO A 445 -31.87 -14.44 -3.71
C PRO A 445 -32.60 -15.70 -4.18
N THR A 446 -33.92 -15.75 -4.03
CA THR A 446 -34.72 -16.62 -4.90
C THR A 446 -34.60 -16.09 -6.34
N ILE A 447 -34.77 -16.95 -7.34
CA ILE A 447 -34.74 -16.58 -8.77
C ILE A 447 -35.67 -15.38 -9.04
N THR A 448 -36.84 -15.37 -8.39
CA THR A 448 -37.82 -14.28 -8.44
C THR A 448 -37.27 -12.97 -7.88
N GLY A 449 -36.56 -13.01 -6.74
CA GLY A 449 -35.97 -11.82 -6.12
C GLY A 449 -34.84 -11.21 -6.96
N LEU A 450 -34.06 -12.04 -7.65
CA LEU A 450 -32.99 -11.59 -8.53
C LEU A 450 -33.52 -11.00 -9.85
N ALA A 451 -34.54 -11.63 -10.44
CA ALA A 451 -35.18 -11.14 -11.66
C ALA A 451 -35.82 -9.75 -11.45
N CYS A 452 -36.52 -9.56 -10.33
CA CYS A 452 -37.18 -8.28 -10.01
C CYS A 452 -36.16 -7.13 -9.85
N ALA A 453 -35.00 -7.40 -9.26
CA ALA A 453 -33.92 -6.41 -9.11
C ALA A 453 -33.23 -6.08 -10.45
N LEU A 454 -33.14 -7.05 -11.36
CA LEU A 454 -32.60 -6.86 -12.71
C LEU A 454 -33.57 -6.09 -13.62
N ASP A 455 -34.87 -6.30 -13.47
CA ASP A 455 -35.89 -5.58 -14.22
C ASP A 455 -36.01 -4.11 -13.77
N ALA A 456 -35.80 -3.83 -12.48
CA ALA A 456 -35.73 -2.46 -11.95
C ALA A 456 -34.51 -1.67 -12.45
N LEU A 457 -33.43 -2.35 -12.86
CA LEU A 457 -32.24 -1.74 -13.46
C LEU A 457 -32.39 -1.47 -14.97
N ARG A 458 -33.52 -1.86 -15.58
CA ARG A 458 -33.78 -1.75 -17.02
C ARG A 458 -34.76 -0.64 -17.39
N ASP A 459 -35.07 0.30 -16.50
CA ASP A 459 -35.94 1.43 -16.79
C ASP A 459 -35.25 2.43 -17.77
N PRO A 460 -35.83 2.78 -18.94
CA PRO A 460 -35.11 3.37 -20.08
C PRO A 460 -34.87 4.90 -20.06
N ASP A 461 -35.13 5.61 -18.97
CA ASP A 461 -35.26 7.09 -18.99
C ASP A 461 -33.96 7.91 -18.88
N PHE A 462 -32.79 7.35 -19.20
CA PHE A 462 -31.57 8.15 -19.40
C PHE A 462 -30.88 7.81 -20.73
N GLY A 463 -31.45 8.34 -21.81
CA GLY A 463 -30.83 8.35 -23.13
C GLY A 463 -29.76 9.44 -23.26
N ILE A 464 -28.59 9.07 -23.80
CA ILE A 464 -27.76 9.96 -24.62
C ILE A 464 -27.33 9.18 -25.86
N ALA A 465 -27.88 9.59 -26.99
CA ALA A 465 -27.49 9.16 -28.33
C ALA A 465 -26.13 9.75 -28.71
N TYR A 466 -25.31 8.98 -29.43
CA TYR A 466 -24.22 9.52 -30.24
C TYR A 466 -24.40 9.08 -31.69
N ALA A 467 -24.42 10.08 -32.55
CA ALA A 467 -24.64 9.99 -33.99
C ALA A 467 -23.39 9.52 -34.74
N ASP A 468 -23.64 8.81 -35.84
CA ASP A 468 -22.67 8.41 -36.86
C ASP A 468 -21.90 9.60 -37.46
N ALA A 469 -20.64 9.34 -37.81
CA ALA A 469 -19.93 10.13 -38.82
C ALA A 469 -19.06 9.22 -39.69
N GLU A 470 -19.29 9.35 -41.00
CA GLU A 470 -18.83 8.53 -42.11
C GLU A 470 -17.33 8.61 -42.42
N THR A 471 -16.84 7.52 -43.00
CA THR A 471 -15.55 7.37 -43.69
C THR A 471 -15.63 7.87 -45.14
N ARG A 472 -14.52 8.43 -45.68
CA ARG A 472 -14.16 8.34 -47.12
C ARG A 472 -12.63 8.41 -47.35
N PRO A 473 -12.13 7.89 -48.50
CA PRO A 473 -10.83 7.21 -48.60
C PRO A 473 -9.74 7.99 -49.37
N ALA A 474 -8.48 7.54 -49.28
CA ALA A 474 -7.41 7.91 -50.22
C ALA A 474 -6.53 6.70 -50.59
N THR A 475 -6.26 6.57 -51.88
CA THR A 475 -5.55 5.49 -52.61
C THR A 475 -4.01 5.60 -52.52
N PRO A 476 -3.25 4.54 -52.92
CA PRO A 476 -1.94 4.21 -52.35
C PRO A 476 -0.74 4.77 -53.13
N VAL A 477 0.40 4.91 -52.44
CA VAL A 477 1.73 5.04 -53.04
C VAL A 477 2.49 3.73 -52.84
N LYS A 478 2.85 3.07 -53.95
CA LYS A 478 3.74 1.90 -53.98
C LYS A 478 5.19 2.35 -53.74
N ALA A 479 5.85 1.76 -52.74
CA ALA A 479 7.30 1.62 -52.69
C ALA A 479 7.63 0.13 -52.46
N SER A 480 8.64 -0.36 -53.16
CA SER A 480 9.03 -1.77 -53.25
C SER A 480 10.05 -2.13 -52.15
N TYR A 481 9.59 -2.80 -51.09
CA TYR A 481 10.39 -3.20 -49.91
C TYR A 481 11.16 -4.54 -50.09
N GLY A 482 11.19 -5.11 -51.29
CA GLY A 482 11.70 -6.46 -51.53
C GLY A 482 13.22 -6.62 -51.53
N GLN A 483 14.02 -5.54 -51.60
CA GLN A 483 15.48 -5.65 -51.77
C GLN A 483 16.29 -5.58 -50.47
N ASP A 484 15.73 -5.06 -49.37
CA ASP A 484 16.42 -5.03 -48.06
C ASP A 484 16.26 -6.35 -47.27
N TYR A 485 15.32 -7.20 -47.69
CA TYR A 485 15.04 -8.50 -47.06
C TYR A 485 16.14 -9.54 -47.35
N GLU A 486 16.74 -9.52 -48.53
CA GLU A 486 17.74 -10.52 -48.95
C GLU A 486 19.12 -10.34 -48.29
N THR A 487 19.33 -9.26 -47.53
CA THR A 487 20.61 -8.95 -46.87
C THR A 487 20.63 -9.13 -45.34
N LEU A 488 19.52 -9.57 -44.72
CA LEU A 488 19.47 -9.79 -43.26
C LEU A 488 20.00 -11.18 -42.87
N ASP A 489 21.32 -11.27 -42.75
CA ASP A 489 22.03 -12.41 -42.17
C ASP A 489 21.89 -12.39 -40.63
N PHE A 490 20.94 -13.16 -40.08
CA PHE A 490 20.82 -13.37 -38.63
C PHE A 490 21.92 -14.30 -38.14
N LYS A 491 23.08 -13.74 -37.79
CA LYS A 491 24.15 -14.47 -37.12
C LYS A 491 23.72 -14.86 -35.70
N SER A 492 23.90 -16.13 -35.35
CA SER A 492 23.65 -16.72 -34.02
C SER A 492 24.67 -16.24 -32.96
N GLY A 493 24.63 -14.94 -32.64
CA GLY A 493 25.41 -14.35 -31.54
C GLY A 493 24.58 -14.30 -30.25
N ALA A 494 25.23 -14.46 -29.10
CA ALA A 494 24.58 -14.32 -27.79
C ALA A 494 24.02 -12.89 -27.60
N VAL A 495 22.74 -12.77 -27.25
CA VAL A 495 21.98 -11.50 -27.13
C VAL A 495 22.12 -10.85 -25.75
N THR A 496 21.97 -9.52 -25.65
CA THR A 496 21.76 -8.84 -24.37
C THR A 496 20.26 -8.71 -24.07
N VAL A 497 19.82 -9.19 -22.91
CA VAL A 497 18.41 -9.17 -22.50
C VAL A 497 18.18 -8.10 -21.44
N PHE A 498 17.19 -7.24 -21.62
CA PHE A 498 16.65 -6.39 -20.57
C PHE A 498 15.47 -7.08 -19.88
N LEU A 499 15.56 -7.30 -18.57
CA LEU A 499 14.60 -8.08 -17.79
C LEU A 499 13.91 -7.21 -16.73
N THR A 500 12.57 -7.15 -16.77
CA THR A 500 11.80 -6.59 -15.64
C THR A 500 11.28 -7.69 -14.72
N GLY A 501 11.16 -7.39 -13.42
CA GLY A 501 10.63 -8.37 -12.45
C GLY A 501 11.61 -9.51 -12.15
N SER A 502 12.92 -9.23 -12.17
CA SER A 502 14.00 -10.20 -11.88
C SER A 502 14.01 -10.72 -10.43
N THR A 503 13.44 -9.95 -9.49
CA THR A 503 13.19 -10.39 -8.10
C THR A 503 11.88 -11.17 -7.95
N GLY A 504 11.08 -11.27 -9.02
CA GLY A 504 9.83 -12.01 -9.05
C GLY A 504 10.06 -13.53 -9.13
N TYR A 505 9.02 -14.29 -8.84
CA TYR A 505 9.08 -15.75 -8.77
C TYR A 505 9.50 -16.39 -10.11
N LEU A 506 9.00 -15.87 -11.24
CA LEU A 506 9.41 -16.30 -12.59
C LEU A 506 10.73 -15.68 -13.06
N GLY A 507 10.99 -14.41 -12.72
CA GLY A 507 12.12 -13.65 -13.26
C GLY A 507 13.47 -14.00 -12.65
N ALA A 508 13.49 -14.81 -11.58
CA ALA A 508 14.72 -15.24 -10.95
C ALA A 508 15.41 -16.41 -11.67
N PHE A 509 14.74 -17.05 -12.64
CA PHE A 509 15.28 -18.18 -13.37
C PHE A 509 16.36 -17.78 -14.39
N ARG A 510 17.39 -18.62 -14.53
CA ARG A 510 18.60 -18.35 -15.31
C ARG A 510 18.32 -18.36 -16.83
N LEU A 511 18.96 -17.44 -17.55
CA LEU A 511 18.94 -17.35 -19.01
C LEU A 511 20.26 -17.86 -19.60
N ASP A 512 20.53 -19.17 -19.57
CA ASP A 512 21.87 -19.73 -19.82
C ASP A 512 22.50 -19.40 -21.19
N ARG A 513 21.67 -19.01 -22.19
CA ARG A 513 22.08 -18.73 -23.58
C ARG A 513 22.26 -17.23 -23.94
N VAL A 514 22.37 -16.34 -22.95
CA VAL A 514 22.49 -14.88 -23.20
C VAL A 514 23.90 -14.35 -22.94
N ARG A 515 24.29 -13.29 -23.65
CA ARG A 515 25.58 -12.58 -23.44
C ARG A 515 25.59 -11.87 -22.10
N LYS A 516 24.52 -11.10 -21.83
CA LYS A 516 24.36 -10.26 -20.65
C LYS A 516 22.88 -10.06 -20.33
N VAL A 517 22.55 -9.96 -19.05
CA VAL A 517 21.23 -9.56 -18.56
C VAL A 517 21.34 -8.21 -17.85
N ILE A 518 20.54 -7.24 -18.27
CA ILE A 518 20.33 -5.98 -17.56
C ILE A 518 18.97 -6.07 -16.91
N CYS A 519 18.87 -6.03 -15.59
CA CYS A 519 17.59 -6.18 -14.91
C CYS A 519 17.20 -4.94 -14.09
N VAL A 520 15.91 -4.61 -14.10
CA VAL A 520 15.34 -3.58 -13.21
C VAL A 520 14.84 -4.23 -11.94
N ALA A 521 15.41 -3.82 -10.81
CA ALA A 521 15.05 -4.29 -9.48
C ALA A 521 14.95 -3.14 -8.48
N ARG A 522 14.04 -3.25 -7.50
CA ARG A 522 13.90 -2.27 -6.41
C ARG A 522 15.01 -2.41 -5.35
N LEU A 523 15.51 -3.63 -5.12
CA LEU A 523 16.54 -3.99 -4.14
C LEU A 523 17.35 -5.21 -4.62
N ARG A 524 18.62 -5.32 -4.22
CA ARG A 524 19.56 -6.41 -4.62
C ARG A 524 19.29 -7.74 -3.91
N GLU A 525 18.51 -7.74 -2.82
CA GLU A 525 18.49 -8.84 -1.83
C GLU A 525 17.53 -10.01 -2.14
N GLY A 526 16.47 -9.81 -2.94
CA GLY A 526 15.43 -10.83 -3.15
C GLY A 526 15.82 -12.10 -3.94
N SER A 527 17.02 -12.15 -4.53
CA SER A 527 17.48 -13.27 -5.36
C SER A 527 18.27 -14.35 -4.59
N ASN A 528 18.86 -14.01 -3.43
CA ASN A 528 19.61 -14.95 -2.60
C ASN A 528 18.69 -15.97 -1.91
N ASP A 529 17.55 -15.51 -1.39
CA ASP A 529 16.61 -16.32 -0.61
C ASP A 529 15.89 -17.39 -1.43
N ARG A 530 16.05 -17.44 -2.75
CA ARG A 530 15.38 -18.43 -3.61
C ARG A 530 16.35 -19.43 -4.24
N GLY A 531 17.64 -19.36 -3.92
CA GLY A 531 18.67 -20.27 -4.44
C GLY A 531 19.00 -20.10 -5.93
N VAL A 532 18.53 -19.01 -6.54
CA VAL A 532 18.66 -18.74 -7.99
C VAL A 532 19.77 -17.75 -8.34
N TRP A 533 20.29 -17.01 -7.35
CA TRP A 533 21.41 -16.09 -7.52
C TRP A 533 22.74 -16.83 -7.76
N ASP A 534 23.50 -16.37 -8.75
CA ASP A 534 24.86 -16.84 -9.03
C ASP A 534 25.83 -15.66 -9.00
N GLU A 535 26.66 -15.60 -7.96
CA GLU A 535 27.63 -14.52 -7.78
C GLU A 535 28.68 -14.48 -8.91
N GLN A 536 28.89 -15.60 -9.62
CA GLN A 536 29.78 -15.66 -10.78
C GLN A 536 29.25 -14.84 -11.97
N TRP A 537 27.93 -14.69 -12.13
CA TRP A 537 27.35 -13.87 -13.20
C TRP A 537 27.53 -12.38 -12.97
N PHE A 538 27.43 -11.96 -11.71
CA PHE A 538 27.68 -10.58 -11.33
C PHE A 538 29.17 -10.24 -11.46
N THR A 539 30.05 -11.10 -10.92
CA THR A 539 31.51 -10.88 -10.96
C THR A 539 32.10 -10.98 -12.37
N SER A 540 31.51 -11.77 -13.27
CA SER A 540 31.91 -11.84 -14.69
C SER A 540 31.31 -10.75 -15.58
N GLY A 541 30.48 -9.84 -15.05
CA GLY A 541 29.84 -8.77 -15.81
C GLY A 541 28.69 -9.21 -16.73
N ARG A 542 28.22 -10.47 -16.59
CA ARG A 542 27.08 -11.03 -17.33
C ARG A 542 25.72 -10.61 -16.75
N LEU A 543 25.69 -10.08 -15.53
CA LEU A 543 24.49 -9.54 -14.89
C LEU A 543 24.73 -8.10 -14.43
N GLU A 544 23.85 -7.19 -14.84
CA GLU A 544 23.82 -5.81 -14.41
C GLU A 544 22.46 -5.50 -13.78
N VAL A 545 22.46 -4.84 -12.62
CA VAL A 545 21.23 -4.40 -11.94
C VAL A 545 21.08 -2.89 -12.06
N VAL A 546 19.95 -2.45 -12.58
CA VAL A 546 19.53 -1.05 -12.62
C VAL A 546 18.39 -0.86 -11.64
N VAL A 547 18.46 0.17 -10.81
CA VAL A 547 17.39 0.48 -9.85
C VAL A 547 16.24 1.17 -10.59
N GLY A 548 15.01 0.71 -10.38
CA GLY A 548 13.84 1.29 -11.04
C GLY A 548 12.49 0.77 -10.53
N ASP A 549 11.41 1.45 -10.92
CA ASP A 549 10.02 1.10 -10.61
C ASP A 549 9.16 1.08 -11.88
N LEU A 550 8.38 0.01 -12.05
CA LEU A 550 7.47 -0.20 -13.18
C LEU A 550 6.39 0.88 -13.32
N GLY A 551 6.01 1.53 -12.23
CA GLY A 551 4.99 2.57 -12.22
C GLY A 551 5.49 3.98 -12.52
N LEU A 552 6.79 4.17 -12.72
CA LEU A 552 7.42 5.46 -13.00
C LEU A 552 7.83 5.55 -14.48
N ASP A 553 7.90 6.78 -14.99
CA ASP A 553 8.39 7.07 -16.35
C ASP A 553 9.80 6.51 -16.55
N LEU A 554 10.07 5.94 -17.73
CA LEU A 554 11.33 5.27 -18.08
C LEU A 554 11.77 4.22 -17.05
N PHE A 555 10.80 3.58 -16.36
CA PHE A 555 11.04 2.69 -15.22
C PHE A 555 11.79 3.33 -14.06
N GLY A 556 11.74 4.65 -13.91
CA GLY A 556 12.52 5.40 -12.91
C GLY A 556 14.01 5.52 -13.24
N MET A 557 14.44 5.11 -14.43
CA MET A 557 15.81 5.31 -14.90
C MET A 557 16.02 6.77 -15.33
N GLY A 558 17.19 7.34 -15.04
CA GLY A 558 17.59 8.62 -15.63
C GLY A 558 17.88 8.48 -17.13
N ASP A 559 17.78 9.59 -17.88
CA ASP A 559 17.91 9.63 -19.34
C ASP A 559 19.20 8.99 -19.88
N GLU A 560 20.32 9.17 -19.18
CA GLU A 560 21.60 8.58 -19.56
C GLU A 560 21.57 7.04 -19.48
N VAL A 561 21.01 6.51 -18.39
CA VAL A 561 20.87 5.07 -18.17
C VAL A 561 19.89 4.50 -19.18
N TRP A 562 18.74 5.16 -19.38
CA TRP A 562 17.75 4.78 -20.39
C TRP A 562 18.36 4.70 -21.78
N SER A 563 19.06 5.76 -22.22
CA SER A 563 19.66 5.83 -23.55
C SER A 563 20.72 4.73 -23.76
N ARG A 564 21.50 4.41 -22.73
CA ARG A 564 22.47 3.30 -22.76
C ARG A 564 21.78 1.94 -22.85
N VAL A 565 20.82 1.66 -21.97
CA VAL A 565 20.06 0.40 -21.96
C VAL A 565 19.33 0.21 -23.30
N ALA A 566 18.73 1.26 -23.84
CA ALA A 566 18.08 1.25 -25.14
C ALA A 566 19.04 0.94 -26.30
N ALA A 567 20.30 1.35 -26.21
CA ALA A 567 21.32 1.03 -27.22
C ALA A 567 21.88 -0.40 -27.05
N GLU A 568 22.02 -0.87 -25.81
CA GLU A 568 22.67 -2.14 -25.49
C GLU A 568 21.72 -3.34 -25.61
N ALA A 569 20.50 -3.25 -25.08
CA ALA A 569 19.55 -4.36 -25.04
C ALA A 569 19.10 -4.77 -26.45
N ASP A 570 19.17 -6.06 -26.76
CA ASP A 570 18.71 -6.64 -28.03
C ASP A 570 17.29 -7.22 -27.91
N VAL A 571 16.93 -7.66 -26.71
CA VAL A 571 15.63 -8.25 -26.37
C VAL A 571 15.14 -7.69 -25.04
N ILE A 572 13.84 -7.48 -24.91
CA ILE A 572 13.18 -7.10 -23.66
C ILE A 572 12.31 -8.28 -23.20
N LEU A 573 12.55 -8.76 -22.00
CA LEU A 573 11.70 -9.72 -21.30
C LEU A 573 10.94 -8.96 -20.21
N HIS A 574 9.70 -8.60 -20.50
CA HIS A 574 8.82 -7.87 -19.60
C HIS A 574 7.98 -8.84 -18.75
N ASN A 575 8.52 -9.27 -17.61
CA ASN A 575 7.85 -10.14 -16.65
C ASN A 575 7.30 -9.38 -15.42
N GLY A 576 7.82 -8.19 -15.15
CA GLY A 576 7.42 -7.38 -14.00
C GLY A 576 5.93 -7.01 -14.03
N ALA A 577 5.21 -7.33 -12.96
CA ALA A 577 3.83 -6.92 -12.72
C ALA A 577 3.52 -6.91 -11.21
N LEU A 578 2.62 -6.02 -10.80
CA LEU A 578 1.95 -6.09 -9.51
C LEU A 578 0.77 -7.06 -9.61
N VAL A 579 0.87 -8.21 -8.96
CA VAL A 579 -0.21 -9.21 -8.92
C VAL A 579 -1.04 -8.99 -7.65
N HIS A 580 -2.33 -8.71 -7.72
CA HIS A 580 -3.15 -8.65 -6.51
C HIS A 580 -4.60 -8.97 -6.86
N TRP A 581 -5.16 -10.00 -6.21
CA TRP A 581 -6.44 -10.61 -6.59
C TRP A 581 -7.66 -9.73 -6.25
N VAL A 582 -7.50 -8.84 -5.27
CA VAL A 582 -8.57 -7.95 -4.78
C VAL A 582 -8.40 -6.50 -5.26
N TYR A 583 -7.21 -6.12 -5.75
CA TYR A 583 -7.02 -4.71 -6.09
C TYR A 583 -7.81 -4.37 -7.34
N PRO A 584 -8.50 -3.21 -7.34
CA PRO A 584 -9.20 -2.77 -8.52
C PRO A 584 -8.18 -2.34 -9.58
N TYR A 585 -8.63 -2.32 -10.84
CA TYR A 585 -7.78 -2.03 -11.99
C TYR A 585 -7.01 -0.70 -11.85
N GLU A 586 -7.60 0.33 -11.25
CA GLU A 586 -7.01 1.65 -11.06
C GLU A 586 -5.69 1.59 -10.28
N ARG A 587 -5.60 0.70 -9.27
CA ARG A 587 -4.36 0.50 -8.50
C ARG A 587 -3.30 -0.29 -9.26
N LEU A 588 -3.71 -1.17 -10.17
CA LEU A 588 -2.81 -2.04 -10.94
C LEU A 588 -2.35 -1.41 -12.24
N ARG A 589 -3.07 -0.39 -12.74
CA ARG A 589 -2.84 0.27 -14.03
C ARG A 589 -1.42 0.81 -14.18
N ALA A 590 -0.89 1.51 -13.16
CA ALA A 590 0.45 2.09 -13.25
C ALA A 590 1.54 1.02 -13.48
N PRO A 591 1.74 0.03 -12.58
CA PRO A 591 2.80 -0.95 -12.76
C PRO A 591 2.55 -1.94 -13.91
N ASN A 592 1.29 -2.29 -14.23
CA ASN A 592 1.00 -3.36 -15.19
C ASN A 592 0.75 -2.84 -16.61
N VAL A 593 0.07 -1.70 -16.77
CA VAL A 593 -0.32 -1.17 -18.10
C VAL A 593 0.67 -0.10 -18.55
N ILE A 594 0.94 0.90 -17.71
CA ILE A 594 1.90 1.96 -18.05
C ILE A 594 3.33 1.40 -18.11
N GLY A 595 3.67 0.47 -17.22
CA GLY A 595 4.91 -0.30 -17.32
C GLY A 595 5.06 -1.05 -18.66
N THR A 596 3.97 -1.64 -19.17
CA THR A 596 3.97 -2.30 -20.50
C THR A 596 4.21 -1.29 -21.63
N LEU A 597 3.57 -0.11 -21.59
CA LEU A 597 3.82 0.95 -22.56
C LEU A 597 5.28 1.43 -22.53
N THR A 598 5.85 1.54 -21.34
CA THR A 598 7.26 1.89 -21.15
C THR A 598 8.18 0.81 -21.74
N ALA A 599 7.82 -0.47 -21.64
CA ALA A 599 8.55 -1.55 -22.30
C ALA A 599 8.48 -1.45 -23.84
N VAL A 600 7.32 -1.08 -24.39
CA VAL A 600 7.14 -0.82 -25.84
C VAL A 600 7.97 0.37 -26.30
N GLU A 601 8.05 1.42 -25.49
CA GLU A 601 8.92 2.58 -25.74
C GLU A 601 10.39 2.16 -25.75
N LEU A 602 10.84 1.38 -24.77
CA LEU A 602 12.21 0.85 -24.75
C LEU A 602 12.50 -0.01 -25.98
N ALA A 603 11.52 -0.80 -26.42
CA ALA A 603 11.65 -1.69 -27.58
C ALA A 603 11.82 -0.95 -28.91
N SER A 604 11.35 0.30 -28.99
CA SER A 604 11.45 1.15 -30.17
C SER A 604 12.57 2.21 -30.08
N THR A 605 13.12 2.45 -28.90
CA THR A 605 14.16 3.47 -28.68
C THR A 605 15.54 3.00 -29.17
N LYS A 606 16.26 3.84 -29.94
CA LYS A 606 17.59 3.61 -30.58
C LYS A 606 17.64 2.51 -31.64
N LYS A 607 17.14 1.32 -31.33
CA LYS A 607 17.05 0.16 -32.23
C LYS A 607 15.82 -0.67 -31.88
N GLN A 608 15.24 -1.32 -32.89
CA GLN A 608 14.14 -2.25 -32.70
C GLN A 608 14.62 -3.46 -31.88
N LYS A 609 13.86 -3.82 -30.86
CA LYS A 609 14.12 -4.97 -29.99
C LYS A 609 12.94 -5.93 -30.06
N LEU A 610 13.20 -7.21 -29.89
CA LEU A 610 12.15 -8.19 -29.65
C LEU A 610 11.58 -7.96 -28.24
N LEU A 611 10.25 -7.89 -28.09
CA LEU A 611 9.58 -7.78 -26.80
C LEU A 611 8.86 -9.09 -26.45
N VAL A 612 9.30 -9.77 -25.39
CA VAL A 612 8.62 -10.92 -24.79
C VAL A 612 7.88 -10.45 -23.54
N PHE A 613 6.55 -10.49 -23.59
CA PHE A 613 5.68 -10.07 -22.48
C PHE A 613 5.10 -11.28 -21.77
N VAL A 614 5.23 -11.35 -20.44
CA VAL A 614 4.57 -12.38 -19.63
C VAL A 614 3.19 -11.89 -19.19
N SER A 615 2.15 -12.47 -19.77
CA SER A 615 0.74 -12.27 -19.43
C SER A 615 0.26 -13.33 -18.42
N SER A 616 -1.03 -13.70 -18.48
CA SER A 616 -1.67 -14.72 -17.66
C SER A 616 -2.98 -15.15 -18.30
N THR A 617 -3.39 -16.42 -18.10
CA THR A 617 -4.73 -16.88 -18.49
C THR A 617 -5.87 -16.11 -17.82
N SER A 618 -5.59 -15.29 -16.79
CA SER A 618 -6.57 -14.35 -16.24
C SER A 618 -7.06 -13.29 -17.24
N ALA A 619 -6.35 -13.07 -18.36
CA ALA A 619 -6.79 -12.18 -19.43
C ALA A 619 -7.99 -12.72 -20.23
N ILE A 620 -8.27 -14.03 -20.12
CA ILE A 620 -9.36 -14.73 -20.81
C ILE A 620 -10.33 -15.41 -19.83
N ASP A 621 -10.25 -15.08 -18.53
CA ASP A 621 -11.07 -15.66 -17.47
C ASP A 621 -12.49 -15.06 -17.48
N THR A 622 -13.25 -15.44 -18.51
CA THR A 622 -14.64 -15.02 -18.74
C THR A 622 -15.49 -16.19 -19.20
N GLU A 623 -16.79 -16.12 -18.93
CA GLU A 623 -17.74 -17.14 -19.38
C GLU A 623 -17.76 -17.28 -20.91
N HIS A 624 -17.46 -16.20 -21.65
CA HIS A 624 -17.34 -16.23 -23.10
C HIS A 624 -16.32 -17.28 -23.55
N TYR A 625 -15.09 -17.23 -23.03
CA TYR A 625 -14.03 -18.15 -23.45
C TYR A 625 -14.26 -19.58 -22.97
N VAL A 626 -14.92 -19.78 -21.83
CA VAL A 626 -15.34 -21.12 -21.38
C VAL A 626 -16.31 -21.74 -22.39
N ARG A 627 -17.34 -21.00 -22.81
CA ARG A 627 -18.32 -21.48 -23.81
C ARG A 627 -17.69 -21.67 -25.19
N LEU A 628 -16.80 -20.76 -25.60
CA LEU A 628 -16.06 -20.86 -26.86
C LEU A 628 -15.21 -22.14 -26.86
N SER A 629 -14.47 -22.39 -25.79
CA SER A 629 -13.69 -23.61 -25.62
C SER A 629 -14.56 -24.87 -25.68
N ASP A 630 -15.69 -24.89 -24.96
CA ASP A 630 -16.64 -26.03 -25.00
C ASP A 630 -17.15 -26.27 -26.43
N SER A 631 -17.42 -25.21 -27.19
CA SER A 631 -17.89 -25.30 -28.59
C SER A 631 -16.80 -25.80 -29.54
N LEU A 632 -15.55 -25.40 -29.33
CA LEU A 632 -14.40 -25.85 -30.11
C LEU A 632 -14.13 -27.32 -29.83
N ALA A 633 -14.19 -27.77 -28.57
CA ALA A 633 -14.01 -29.18 -28.20
C ALA A 633 -15.03 -30.12 -28.87
N GLN A 634 -16.21 -29.63 -29.26
CA GLN A 634 -17.25 -30.40 -29.96
C GLN A 634 -17.09 -30.39 -31.50
N SER A 635 -16.26 -29.50 -32.04
CA SER A 635 -15.98 -29.40 -33.48
C SER A 635 -14.86 -30.36 -33.87
N GLN A 636 -15.11 -31.21 -34.88
CA GLN A 636 -14.11 -32.13 -35.43
C GLN A 636 -12.95 -31.42 -36.16
N ASP A 637 -13.11 -30.14 -36.52
CA ASP A 637 -12.13 -29.32 -37.25
C ASP A 637 -11.34 -28.36 -36.33
N SER A 638 -11.60 -28.32 -35.02
CA SER A 638 -10.90 -27.42 -34.11
C SER A 638 -9.63 -28.05 -33.51
N ARG A 639 -8.65 -27.20 -33.14
CA ARG A 639 -7.41 -27.62 -32.48
C ARG A 639 -7.59 -27.99 -30.99
N GLY A 640 -8.82 -28.05 -30.48
CA GLY A 640 -9.11 -28.50 -29.12
C GLY A 640 -8.78 -27.48 -28.02
N GLY A 641 -9.16 -26.21 -28.22
CA GLY A 641 -8.99 -25.15 -27.22
C GLY A 641 -8.99 -23.76 -27.87
N ILE A 642 -8.93 -22.70 -27.05
CA ILE A 642 -8.85 -21.32 -27.53
C ILE A 642 -7.56 -21.12 -28.33
N PRO A 643 -7.65 -20.69 -29.60
CA PRO A 643 -6.47 -20.46 -30.45
C PRO A 643 -5.52 -19.39 -29.92
N GLU A 644 -4.23 -19.53 -30.19
CA GLU A 644 -3.21 -18.51 -29.87
C GLU A 644 -3.26 -17.28 -30.80
N ASP A 645 -4.10 -17.28 -31.84
CA ASP A 645 -4.36 -16.14 -32.72
C ASP A 645 -5.70 -15.44 -32.43
N ASP A 646 -6.38 -15.78 -31.33
CA ASP A 646 -7.58 -15.10 -30.85
C ASP A 646 -7.30 -13.61 -30.54
N ASP A 647 -8.25 -12.74 -30.88
CA ASP A 647 -8.09 -11.28 -30.79
C ASP A 647 -8.33 -10.68 -29.39
N LEU A 648 -8.72 -11.52 -28.42
CA LEU A 648 -9.10 -11.16 -27.05
C LEU A 648 -10.38 -10.34 -26.89
N ASP A 649 -11.16 -10.08 -27.93
CA ASP A 649 -12.35 -9.21 -27.80
C ASP A 649 -13.44 -9.83 -26.94
N GLY A 650 -13.47 -11.16 -26.82
CA GLY A 650 -14.37 -11.90 -25.92
C GLY A 650 -14.22 -11.54 -24.44
N ALA A 651 -13.06 -11.02 -24.03
CA ALA A 651 -12.78 -10.59 -22.64
C ALA A 651 -12.84 -9.07 -22.44
N LYS A 652 -13.28 -8.31 -23.46
CA LYS A 652 -13.45 -6.86 -23.37
C LYS A 652 -14.40 -6.44 -22.24
N VAL A 653 -15.37 -7.30 -21.92
CA VAL A 653 -16.29 -7.16 -20.79
C VAL A 653 -16.34 -8.48 -20.01
N GLY A 654 -16.71 -8.42 -18.74
CA GLY A 654 -16.94 -9.61 -17.92
C GLY A 654 -15.74 -10.12 -17.09
N LEU A 655 -14.55 -9.53 -17.26
CA LEU A 655 -13.42 -9.78 -16.36
C LEU A 655 -13.72 -9.22 -14.96
N LYS A 656 -13.75 -10.10 -13.95
CA LYS A 656 -14.12 -9.76 -12.57
C LYS A 656 -12.96 -9.22 -11.73
N SER A 657 -11.71 -9.55 -12.07
CA SER A 657 -10.53 -9.14 -11.31
C SER A 657 -9.79 -7.98 -11.97
N GLY A 658 -9.31 -7.02 -11.17
CA GLY A 658 -8.47 -5.92 -11.66
C GLY A 658 -7.16 -6.42 -12.29
N TYR A 659 -6.65 -7.56 -11.82
CA TYR A 659 -5.46 -8.19 -12.40
C TYR A 659 -5.71 -8.71 -13.82
N GLY A 660 -6.79 -9.48 -14.04
CA GLY A 660 -7.19 -9.94 -15.36
C GLY A 660 -7.44 -8.78 -16.34
N GLN A 661 -8.14 -7.74 -15.87
CA GLN A 661 -8.34 -6.49 -16.63
C GLN A 661 -7.00 -5.85 -17.05
N SER A 662 -6.04 -5.76 -16.13
CA SER A 662 -4.71 -5.18 -16.43
C SER A 662 -3.92 -5.99 -17.47
N LYS A 663 -4.03 -7.32 -17.45
CA LYS A 663 -3.38 -8.19 -18.42
C LYS A 663 -4.05 -8.09 -19.78
N TRP A 664 -5.38 -8.13 -19.84
CA TRP A 664 -6.14 -7.92 -21.07
C TRP A 664 -5.77 -6.60 -21.75
N VAL A 665 -5.77 -5.48 -21.01
CA VAL A 665 -5.38 -4.17 -21.58
C VAL A 665 -3.95 -4.19 -22.12
N SER A 666 -3.01 -4.79 -21.38
CA SER A 666 -1.60 -4.89 -21.79
C SER A 666 -1.45 -5.69 -23.08
N GLU A 667 -2.18 -6.81 -23.22
CA GLU A 667 -2.17 -7.61 -24.44
C GLU A 667 -2.78 -6.86 -25.63
N LYS A 668 -3.90 -6.14 -25.46
CA LYS A 668 -4.48 -5.31 -26.53
C LYS A 668 -3.53 -4.20 -26.99
N LEU A 669 -2.82 -3.56 -26.06
CA LEU A 669 -1.80 -2.55 -26.38
C LEU A 669 -0.65 -3.18 -27.18
N LEU A 670 -0.24 -4.38 -26.83
CA LEU A 670 0.79 -5.11 -27.56
C LEU A 670 0.30 -5.52 -28.95
N PHE A 671 -0.94 -5.99 -29.11
CA PHE A 671 -1.53 -6.26 -30.43
C PHE A 671 -1.49 -5.04 -31.34
N GLU A 672 -1.85 -3.87 -30.80
CA GLU A 672 -1.77 -2.62 -31.53
C GLU A 672 -0.32 -2.22 -31.84
N ALA A 673 0.61 -2.41 -30.90
CA ALA A 673 2.03 -2.18 -31.15
C ALA A 673 2.58 -3.12 -32.24
N GLY A 674 2.15 -4.38 -32.27
CA GLY A 674 2.53 -5.35 -33.31
C GLY A 674 2.01 -4.98 -34.69
N ARG A 675 0.76 -4.51 -34.78
CA ARG A 675 0.22 -3.92 -36.03
C ARG A 675 1.04 -2.73 -36.53
N ARG A 676 1.66 -1.98 -35.61
CA ARG A 676 2.58 -0.87 -35.91
C ARG A 676 4.02 -1.30 -36.14
N GLY A 677 4.30 -2.61 -36.20
CA GLY A 677 5.60 -3.16 -36.55
C GLY A 677 6.48 -3.58 -35.37
N LEU A 678 5.98 -3.53 -34.12
CA LEU A 678 6.71 -4.12 -32.99
C LEU A 678 6.79 -5.65 -33.16
N ARG A 679 7.97 -6.22 -32.93
CA ARG A 679 8.16 -7.68 -32.94
C ARG A 679 8.17 -8.25 -31.55
N GLY A 680 7.46 -9.34 -31.32
CA GLY A 680 7.40 -9.90 -29.97
C GLY A 680 6.52 -11.13 -29.76
N HIS A 681 6.58 -11.65 -28.55
CA HIS A 681 5.77 -12.78 -28.09
C HIS A 681 5.02 -12.40 -26.82
N ILE A 682 3.75 -12.81 -26.74
CA ILE A 682 2.97 -12.74 -25.50
C ILE A 682 2.93 -14.16 -24.93
N VAL A 683 3.61 -14.36 -23.81
CA VAL A 683 3.61 -15.62 -23.08
C VAL A 683 2.46 -15.61 -22.10
N ARG A 684 1.47 -16.48 -22.29
CA ARG A 684 0.25 -16.58 -21.46
C ARG A 684 0.26 -17.91 -20.70
N PRO A 685 0.92 -17.96 -19.52
CA PRO A 685 0.97 -19.17 -18.72
C PRO A 685 -0.31 -19.40 -17.93
N GLY A 686 -0.58 -20.68 -17.64
CA GLY A 686 -1.54 -21.10 -16.62
C GLY A 686 -1.13 -20.69 -15.19
N TYR A 687 -1.71 -21.36 -14.20
CA TYR A 687 -1.35 -21.17 -12.79
C TYR A 687 0.09 -21.60 -12.56
N ILE A 688 0.99 -20.61 -12.36
CA ILE A 688 2.41 -20.84 -12.12
C ILE A 688 2.60 -21.38 -10.70
N VAL A 689 3.20 -22.56 -10.57
CA VAL A 689 3.41 -23.23 -9.28
C VAL A 689 4.89 -23.43 -8.97
N GLY A 690 5.20 -24.32 -8.02
CA GLY A 690 6.55 -24.67 -7.59
C GLY A 690 7.57 -24.94 -8.72
N ASP A 691 8.84 -24.86 -8.38
CA ASP A 691 9.93 -25.34 -9.25
C ASP A 691 9.91 -26.88 -9.31
N SER A 692 9.99 -27.47 -10.51
CA SER A 692 9.83 -28.91 -10.70
C SER A 692 10.96 -29.77 -10.09
N HIS A 693 12.11 -29.17 -9.79
CA HIS A 693 13.30 -29.86 -9.30
C HIS A 693 13.50 -29.68 -7.78
N THR A 694 13.47 -28.44 -7.31
CA THR A 694 13.70 -28.03 -5.91
C THR A 694 12.42 -28.01 -5.09
N ALA A 695 11.24 -28.01 -5.73
CA ALA A 695 9.92 -27.89 -5.12
C ALA A 695 9.64 -26.59 -4.36
N VAL A 696 10.56 -25.62 -4.42
CA VAL A 696 10.36 -24.27 -3.85
C VAL A 696 9.13 -23.66 -4.48
N THR A 697 8.20 -23.17 -3.64
CA THR A 697 6.93 -22.61 -4.09
C THR A 697 6.48 -21.43 -3.24
N ASN A 698 5.60 -20.58 -3.79
CA ASN A 698 5.02 -19.44 -3.07
C ASN A 698 3.80 -19.88 -2.23
N THR A 699 3.93 -19.86 -0.90
CA THR A 699 2.86 -20.30 0.02
C THR A 699 1.62 -19.40 0.05
N ASP A 700 1.68 -18.20 -0.54
CA ASP A 700 0.54 -17.31 -0.67
C ASP A 700 -0.41 -17.68 -1.82
N ASP A 701 -0.06 -18.67 -2.64
CA ASP A 701 -0.88 -19.14 -3.76
C ASP A 701 -2.19 -19.81 -3.30
N PHE A 702 -3.24 -19.61 -4.10
CA PHE A 702 -4.57 -20.20 -3.88
C PHE A 702 -4.52 -21.72 -3.73
N ILE A 703 -3.75 -22.43 -4.56
CA ILE A 703 -3.70 -23.90 -4.55
C ILE A 703 -3.11 -24.40 -3.24
N TRP A 704 -2.03 -23.79 -2.75
CA TRP A 704 -1.39 -24.23 -1.50
C TRP A 704 -2.22 -23.89 -0.27
N ARG A 705 -2.93 -22.75 -0.28
CA ARG A 705 -3.91 -22.44 0.77
C ARG A 705 -5.08 -23.42 0.75
N MET A 706 -5.54 -23.86 -0.42
CA MET A 706 -6.57 -24.90 -0.56
C MET A 706 -6.10 -26.24 0.00
N VAL A 707 -4.87 -26.65 -0.35
CA VAL A 707 -4.22 -27.85 0.19
C VAL A 707 -4.14 -27.79 1.72
N LYS A 708 -3.67 -26.66 2.28
CA LYS A 708 -3.62 -26.45 3.74
C LYS A 708 -5.01 -26.54 4.36
N GLY A 709 -6.02 -25.97 3.71
CA GLY A 709 -7.40 -26.04 4.18
C GLY A 709 -7.93 -27.46 4.23
N CYS A 710 -7.63 -28.26 3.22
CA CYS A 710 -8.02 -29.65 3.20
C CYS A 710 -7.36 -30.45 4.33
N VAL A 711 -6.06 -30.24 4.56
CA VAL A 711 -5.32 -30.89 5.65
C VAL A 711 -5.86 -30.48 7.02
N GLN A 712 -6.15 -29.20 7.26
CA GLN A 712 -6.66 -28.72 8.55
C GLN A 712 -8.10 -29.17 8.83
N LEU A 713 -8.94 -29.26 7.80
CA LEU A 713 -10.31 -29.75 7.92
C LEU A 713 -10.40 -31.28 7.98
N GLY A 714 -9.36 -31.99 7.55
CA GLY A 714 -9.39 -33.44 7.33
C GLY A 714 -10.33 -33.84 6.18
N LEU A 715 -10.65 -32.91 5.28
CA LEU A 715 -11.63 -33.11 4.20
C LEU A 715 -11.09 -32.55 2.88
N VAL A 716 -11.31 -33.27 1.78
CA VAL A 716 -11.03 -32.78 0.41
C VAL A 716 -12.34 -32.70 -0.40
N PRO A 717 -12.63 -31.58 -1.08
CA PRO A 717 -13.85 -31.45 -1.88
C PRO A 717 -13.75 -32.26 -3.18
N ASP A 718 -14.85 -32.90 -3.58
CA ASP A 718 -14.97 -33.55 -4.89
C ASP A 718 -15.17 -32.49 -5.99
N ILE A 719 -14.11 -32.23 -6.77
CA ILE A 719 -14.11 -31.25 -7.87
C ILE A 719 -13.36 -31.86 -9.07
N ASN A 720 -14.08 -32.07 -10.17
CA ASN A 720 -13.54 -32.69 -11.39
C ASN A 720 -12.98 -31.69 -12.42
N ASN A 721 -13.03 -30.39 -12.12
CA ASN A 721 -12.47 -29.36 -13.01
C ASN A 721 -10.96 -29.55 -13.19
N THR A 722 -10.50 -29.31 -14.42
CA THR A 722 -9.09 -29.19 -14.73
C THR A 722 -8.49 -27.92 -14.12
N VAL A 723 -7.24 -28.02 -13.72
CA VAL A 723 -6.45 -26.92 -13.17
C VAL A 723 -5.19 -26.82 -14.00
N ASN A 724 -5.01 -25.69 -14.69
CA ASN A 724 -3.85 -25.49 -15.57
C ASN A 724 -2.57 -25.15 -14.76
N MET A 725 -2.07 -26.09 -13.95
CA MET A 725 -0.88 -25.90 -13.11
C MET A 725 0.41 -26.13 -13.89
N VAL A 726 1.21 -25.08 -14.04
CA VAL A 726 2.48 -25.12 -14.79
C VAL A 726 3.67 -24.82 -13.87
N PRO A 727 4.69 -25.69 -13.80
CA PRO A 727 5.90 -25.42 -13.02
C PRO A 727 6.61 -24.15 -13.48
N VAL A 728 7.14 -23.36 -12.53
CA VAL A 728 7.74 -22.06 -12.83
C VAL A 728 8.99 -22.17 -13.73
N ASP A 729 9.77 -23.24 -13.59
CA ASP A 729 10.95 -23.53 -14.41
C ASP A 729 10.56 -23.83 -15.87
N HIS A 730 9.41 -24.48 -16.08
CA HIS A 730 8.89 -24.69 -17.42
C HIS A 730 8.47 -23.36 -18.08
N VAL A 731 7.75 -22.51 -17.33
CA VAL A 731 7.34 -21.18 -17.81
C VAL A 731 8.55 -20.31 -18.11
N ALA A 732 9.56 -20.34 -17.23
CA ALA A 732 10.81 -19.60 -17.40
C ALA A 732 11.54 -20.07 -18.67
N ARG A 733 11.63 -21.38 -18.88
CA ARG A 733 12.26 -21.97 -20.06
C ARG A 733 11.58 -21.54 -21.35
N CYS A 734 10.25 -21.63 -21.44
CA CYS A 734 9.51 -21.19 -22.62
C CYS A 734 9.68 -19.68 -22.88
N THR A 735 9.64 -18.87 -21.82
CA THR A 735 9.84 -17.42 -21.92
C THR A 735 11.26 -17.08 -22.39
N ALA A 736 12.27 -17.79 -21.88
CA ALA A 736 13.66 -17.66 -22.28
C ALA A 736 13.85 -18.04 -23.76
N LEU A 737 13.28 -19.17 -24.19
CA LEU A 737 13.34 -19.61 -25.58
C LEU A 737 12.68 -18.60 -26.52
N ALA A 738 11.52 -18.05 -26.15
CA ALA A 738 10.87 -17.00 -26.92
C ALA A 738 11.76 -15.75 -27.08
N ALA A 739 12.65 -15.48 -26.12
CA ALA A 739 13.58 -14.36 -26.18
C ALA A 739 14.81 -14.63 -27.06
N VAL A 740 15.37 -15.84 -27.01
CA VAL A 740 16.65 -16.17 -27.69
C VAL A 740 16.47 -16.79 -29.07
N GLU A 741 15.38 -17.51 -29.29
CA GLU A 741 15.11 -18.28 -30.50
C GLU A 741 13.62 -18.12 -30.89
N PRO A 742 13.22 -16.89 -31.32
CA PRO A 742 11.83 -16.57 -31.62
C PRO A 742 11.30 -17.35 -32.82
N LEU A 743 9.97 -17.53 -32.89
CA LEU A 743 9.33 -18.20 -34.02
C LEU A 743 9.64 -17.50 -35.35
N PRO A 744 10.09 -18.22 -36.40
CA PRO A 744 10.41 -17.63 -37.68
C PRO A 744 9.15 -17.01 -38.32
N ASN A 745 9.29 -15.80 -38.88
CA ASN A 745 8.22 -15.04 -39.55
C ASN A 745 7.04 -14.56 -38.68
N ALA A 746 7.07 -14.75 -37.35
CA ALA A 746 6.08 -14.16 -36.47
C ALA A 746 6.38 -12.65 -36.26
N ALA A 747 5.52 -11.78 -36.79
CA ALA A 747 5.53 -10.36 -36.43
C ALA A 747 5.17 -10.22 -34.94
N GLN A 748 4.08 -10.85 -34.53
CA GLN A 748 3.70 -11.00 -33.13
C GLN A 748 2.95 -12.32 -32.94
N SER A 749 3.18 -13.03 -31.83
CA SER A 749 2.43 -14.25 -31.52
C SER A 749 2.10 -14.38 -30.03
N VAL A 750 1.07 -15.16 -29.72
CA VAL A 750 0.77 -15.61 -28.35
C VAL A 750 1.30 -17.04 -28.17
N LEU A 751 1.79 -17.31 -26.96
CA LEU A 751 2.30 -18.61 -26.51
C LEU A 751 1.53 -19.03 -25.25
N HIS A 752 0.56 -19.93 -25.40
CA HIS A 752 -0.13 -20.57 -24.27
C HIS A 752 0.76 -21.63 -23.62
N ILE A 753 1.15 -21.39 -22.36
CA ILE A 753 1.87 -22.40 -21.59
C ILE A 753 0.86 -23.12 -20.70
N THR A 754 0.57 -24.37 -21.06
CA THR A 754 -0.46 -25.20 -20.43
C THR A 754 0.09 -26.49 -19.87
N ALA A 755 -0.63 -27.03 -18.88
CA ALA A 755 -0.37 -28.34 -18.30
C ALA A 755 -0.85 -29.44 -19.26
N VAL A 756 0.06 -30.34 -19.67
CA VAL A 756 -0.27 -31.44 -20.59
C VAL A 756 0.23 -32.78 -20.03
N PRO A 757 -0.68 -33.73 -19.68
CA PRO A 757 -2.14 -33.57 -19.58
C PRO A 757 -2.54 -32.65 -18.40
N PRO A 758 -3.72 -31.99 -18.46
CA PRO A 758 -4.15 -31.10 -17.38
C PRO A 758 -4.59 -31.91 -16.14
N PRO A 759 -4.06 -31.61 -14.94
CA PRO A 759 -4.51 -32.25 -13.72
C PRO A 759 -5.89 -31.72 -13.31
N THR A 760 -6.72 -32.54 -12.67
CA THR A 760 -7.96 -32.09 -12.01
C THR A 760 -7.72 -31.77 -10.54
N PHE A 761 -8.60 -30.98 -9.92
CA PHE A 761 -8.57 -30.78 -8.46
C PHE A 761 -8.58 -32.12 -7.70
N ASN A 762 -9.41 -33.07 -8.13
CA ASN A 762 -9.41 -34.42 -7.57
C ASN A 762 -8.04 -35.11 -7.72
N ASN A 763 -7.37 -35.02 -8.88
CA ASN A 763 -6.03 -35.59 -9.04
C ASN A 763 -5.03 -35.03 -8.03
N ILE A 764 -5.09 -33.73 -7.74
CA ILE A 764 -4.13 -33.04 -6.86
C ILE A 764 -4.45 -33.26 -5.37
N LEU A 765 -5.72 -33.17 -5.00
CA LEU A 765 -6.16 -33.20 -3.61
C LEU A 765 -6.22 -34.63 -3.07
N SER A 766 -6.54 -35.63 -3.90
CA SER A 766 -6.51 -37.04 -3.48
C SER A 766 -5.09 -37.53 -3.13
N SER A 767 -4.03 -36.93 -3.68
CA SER A 767 -2.64 -37.24 -3.31
C SER A 767 -2.37 -37.03 -1.81
N LEU A 768 -3.11 -36.14 -1.13
CA LEU A 768 -2.93 -35.91 0.31
C LEU A 768 -3.12 -37.20 1.13
N ALA A 769 -4.18 -37.96 0.85
CA ALA A 769 -4.43 -39.23 1.52
C ALA A 769 -3.35 -40.27 1.19
N GLU A 770 -2.87 -40.30 -0.06
CA GLU A 770 -1.83 -41.24 -0.49
C GLU A 770 -0.49 -41.00 0.24
N TYR A 771 -0.13 -39.74 0.47
CA TYR A 771 1.08 -39.34 1.21
C TYR A 771 0.90 -39.29 2.75
N GLY A 772 -0.23 -39.77 3.27
CA GLY A 772 -0.43 -39.97 4.72
C GLY A 772 -1.02 -38.80 5.50
N PHE A 773 -1.57 -37.80 4.83
CA PHE A 773 -2.38 -36.76 5.48
C PHE A 773 -3.78 -37.32 5.77
N PRO A 774 -4.35 -37.10 6.96
CA PRO A 774 -5.63 -37.69 7.37
C PRO A 774 -6.82 -36.94 6.75
N THR A 775 -7.02 -37.10 5.44
CA THR A 775 -8.08 -36.42 4.68
C THR A 775 -9.06 -37.39 4.05
N GLN A 776 -10.35 -37.08 4.06
CA GLN A 776 -11.41 -37.85 3.39
C GLN A 776 -12.13 -37.00 2.33
N GLN A 777 -12.47 -37.60 1.19
CA GLN A 777 -13.25 -36.92 0.15
C GLN A 777 -14.69 -36.69 0.59
N CYS A 778 -15.24 -35.51 0.30
CA CYS A 778 -16.63 -35.17 0.54
C CYS A 778 -17.20 -34.24 -0.54
N GLU A 779 -18.53 -34.09 -0.59
CA GLU A 779 -19.17 -33.14 -1.50
C GLU A 779 -18.68 -31.71 -1.24
N TYR A 780 -18.49 -30.92 -2.31
CA TYR A 780 -18.02 -29.54 -2.22
C TYR A 780 -18.82 -28.69 -1.21
N LEU A 781 -20.15 -28.83 -1.17
CA LEU A 781 -21.00 -28.09 -0.23
C LEU A 781 -20.72 -28.44 1.23
N ILE A 782 -20.39 -29.70 1.52
CA ILE A 782 -20.02 -30.16 2.86
C ILE A 782 -18.67 -29.54 3.23
N TRP A 783 -17.69 -29.64 2.34
CA TRP A 783 -16.37 -29.06 2.53
C TRP A 783 -16.43 -27.54 2.76
N ARG A 784 -17.18 -26.82 1.91
CA ARG A 784 -17.40 -25.38 2.00
C ARG A 784 -18.00 -24.98 3.35
N ARG A 785 -19.07 -25.64 3.81
CA ARG A 785 -19.69 -25.34 5.12
C ARG A 785 -18.71 -25.56 6.26
N LYS A 786 -17.89 -26.62 6.19
CA LYS A 786 -16.86 -26.91 7.19
C LYS A 786 -15.74 -25.88 7.18
N LEU A 787 -15.33 -25.41 6.01
CA LEU A 787 -14.38 -24.31 5.88
C LEU A 787 -14.95 -23.01 6.47
N GLU A 788 -16.19 -22.64 6.10
CA GLU A 788 -16.88 -21.46 6.64
C GLU A 788 -16.97 -21.52 8.17
N GLN A 789 -17.39 -22.66 8.73
CA GLN A 789 -17.45 -22.87 10.18
C GLN A 789 -16.06 -22.74 10.84
N HIS A 790 -15.05 -23.40 10.27
CA HIS A 790 -13.70 -23.42 10.82
C HIS A 790 -13.02 -22.04 10.77
N VAL A 791 -13.28 -21.24 9.74
CA VAL A 791 -12.79 -19.85 9.65
C VAL A 791 -13.53 -18.93 10.60
N MET A 792 -14.82 -19.19 10.89
CA MET A 792 -15.59 -18.38 11.84
C MET A 792 -15.28 -18.67 13.32
N GLU A 793 -14.86 -19.88 13.64
CA GLU A 793 -14.52 -20.29 15.01
C GLU A 793 -13.08 -19.89 15.41
N ALA A 794 -12.17 -19.72 14.45
CA ALA A 794 -10.78 -19.31 14.69
C ALA A 794 -10.59 -17.80 14.43
N GLN A 795 -10.22 -17.03 15.46
CA GLN A 795 -10.03 -15.57 15.37
C GLN A 795 -8.88 -15.14 14.44
N ASP A 796 -8.00 -16.06 14.03
CA ASP A 796 -6.93 -15.81 13.06
C ASP A 796 -6.63 -17.12 12.30
N ASN A 797 -7.07 -17.22 11.04
CA ASN A 797 -6.95 -18.44 10.26
C ASN A 797 -6.20 -18.20 8.95
N ALA A 798 -5.12 -18.95 8.71
CA ALA A 798 -4.37 -18.93 7.45
C ALA A 798 -5.22 -19.27 6.21
N LEU A 799 -6.41 -19.84 6.42
CA LEU A 799 -7.42 -20.14 5.40
C LEU A 799 -8.38 -18.99 5.12
N PHE A 800 -8.32 -17.88 5.85
CA PHE A 800 -9.21 -16.74 5.63
C PHE A 800 -9.14 -16.21 4.17
N PRO A 801 -7.95 -16.12 3.53
CA PRO A 801 -7.87 -15.77 2.11
C PRO A 801 -8.47 -16.81 1.15
N LEU A 802 -8.58 -18.08 1.58
CA LEU A 802 -9.24 -19.14 0.80
C LEU A 802 -10.75 -18.93 0.76
N LEU A 803 -11.33 -18.33 1.82
CA LEU A 803 -12.76 -18.07 1.93
C LEU A 803 -13.25 -17.27 0.71
N HIS A 804 -12.57 -16.20 0.30
CA HIS A 804 -12.94 -15.40 -0.87
C HIS A 804 -13.18 -16.24 -2.14
N PHE A 805 -12.39 -17.29 -2.37
CA PHE A 805 -12.54 -18.17 -3.54
C PHE A 805 -13.68 -19.19 -3.39
N VAL A 806 -13.94 -19.64 -2.15
CA VAL A 806 -14.91 -20.69 -1.81
C VAL A 806 -16.31 -20.14 -1.52
N LEU A 807 -16.45 -18.83 -1.29
CA LEU A 807 -17.74 -18.18 -1.08
C LEU A 807 -18.60 -18.14 -2.35
N ASP A 808 -17.96 -18.20 -3.52
CA ASP A 808 -18.63 -18.48 -4.80
C ASP A 808 -18.80 -19.99 -5.00
N ASP A 809 -19.52 -20.39 -6.05
CA ASP A 809 -19.58 -21.79 -6.44
C ASP A 809 -18.25 -22.18 -7.12
N LEU A 810 -17.25 -22.59 -6.31
CA LEU A 810 -15.89 -22.89 -6.76
C LEU A 810 -15.86 -23.88 -7.94
N PRO A 811 -16.64 -24.99 -7.96
CA PRO A 811 -16.78 -25.84 -9.15
C PRO A 811 -17.27 -25.10 -10.40
N THR A 812 -18.11 -24.06 -10.27
CA THR A 812 -18.54 -23.28 -11.45
C THR A 812 -17.53 -22.17 -11.78
N SER A 813 -16.92 -21.53 -10.79
CA SER A 813 -16.01 -20.39 -10.98
C SER A 813 -14.58 -20.77 -11.35
N THR A 814 -14.17 -22.02 -11.13
CA THR A 814 -12.85 -22.55 -11.52
C THR A 814 -12.84 -23.28 -12.87
N LYS A 815 -13.97 -23.30 -13.59
CA LYS A 815 -13.99 -23.86 -14.93
C LYS A 815 -13.18 -22.93 -15.86
N ALA A 816 -12.00 -23.38 -16.23
CA ALA A 816 -11.13 -22.67 -17.17
C ALA A 816 -11.34 -23.18 -18.60
N PRO A 817 -11.18 -22.31 -19.63
CA PRO A 817 -11.15 -22.77 -21.02
C PRO A 817 -9.93 -23.64 -21.29
N GLU A 818 -10.09 -24.66 -22.14
CA GLU A 818 -8.98 -25.37 -22.76
C GLU A 818 -8.29 -24.43 -23.77
N LEU A 819 -6.97 -24.56 -23.92
CA LEU A 819 -6.17 -23.67 -24.75
C LEU A 819 -5.37 -24.47 -25.76
N ASP A 820 -5.37 -24.00 -27.01
CA ASP A 820 -4.44 -24.49 -28.04
C ASP A 820 -3.04 -23.98 -27.72
N ALA A 821 -2.02 -24.82 -27.86
CA ALA A 821 -0.63 -24.47 -27.59
C ALA A 821 0.27 -24.62 -28.83
N THR A 822 -0.29 -24.54 -30.05
CA THR A 822 0.40 -24.79 -31.32
C THR A 822 1.72 -24.02 -31.48
N ASN A 823 1.74 -22.71 -31.27
CA ASN A 823 2.93 -21.85 -31.31
C ASN A 823 3.92 -22.21 -30.20
N THR A 824 3.43 -22.48 -28.99
CA THR A 824 4.28 -22.92 -27.87
C THR A 824 4.96 -24.25 -28.17
N MET A 825 4.24 -25.18 -28.79
CA MET A 825 4.76 -26.46 -29.25
C MET A 825 5.77 -26.28 -30.39
N ALA A 826 5.49 -25.41 -31.35
CA ALA A 826 6.43 -25.08 -32.42
C ALA A 826 7.75 -24.50 -31.88
N LEU A 827 7.66 -23.65 -30.84
CA LEU A 827 8.81 -23.09 -30.15
C LEU A 827 9.66 -24.21 -29.50
N LEU A 828 9.02 -25.16 -28.81
CA LEU A 828 9.70 -26.27 -28.12
C LEU A 828 10.26 -27.34 -29.08
N HIS A 829 9.54 -27.66 -30.17
CA HIS A 829 9.95 -28.66 -31.15
C HIS A 829 11.22 -28.27 -31.90
N SER A 830 11.46 -26.97 -32.12
CA SER A 830 12.70 -26.47 -32.72
C SER A 830 13.96 -26.91 -31.96
N GLN A 831 13.83 -27.30 -30.68
CA GLN A 831 14.92 -27.69 -29.78
C GLN A 831 14.98 -29.20 -29.46
N GLY A 832 14.11 -30.02 -30.04
CA GLY A 832 14.04 -31.46 -29.70
C GLY A 832 13.68 -31.75 -28.23
N GLN A 833 12.98 -30.83 -27.56
CA GLN A 833 12.63 -30.94 -26.14
C GLN A 833 11.32 -31.68 -25.91
N GLN A 834 11.15 -32.24 -24.70
CA GLN A 834 9.87 -32.83 -24.27
C GLN A 834 8.75 -31.79 -24.30
N CYS A 835 7.57 -32.22 -24.73
CA CYS A 835 6.41 -31.34 -24.92
C CYS A 835 5.34 -31.48 -23.83
N THR A 836 5.58 -32.32 -22.80
CA THR A 836 4.62 -32.60 -21.73
C THR A 836 5.16 -32.10 -20.40
N PHE A 837 4.56 -31.03 -19.87
CA PHE A 837 4.87 -30.50 -18.55
C PHE A 837 3.56 -30.34 -17.79
N THR A 838 3.39 -31.15 -16.74
CA THR A 838 2.22 -31.11 -15.86
C THR A 838 2.66 -31.37 -14.43
N VAL A 839 1.83 -30.98 -13.46
CA VAL A 839 2.03 -31.38 -12.06
C VAL A 839 1.56 -32.82 -11.91
N SER A 840 2.47 -33.75 -12.13
CA SER A 840 2.25 -35.17 -11.87
C SER A 840 2.13 -35.44 -10.37
N ASP A 841 1.56 -36.59 -10.01
CA ASP A 841 1.50 -37.01 -8.61
C ASP A 841 2.89 -37.12 -7.92
N GLN A 842 3.93 -37.49 -8.68
CA GLN A 842 5.30 -37.49 -8.18
C GLN A 842 5.79 -36.07 -7.85
N LEU A 843 5.49 -35.09 -8.72
CA LEU A 843 5.85 -33.71 -8.48
C LEU A 843 5.03 -33.10 -7.33
N MET A 844 3.75 -33.48 -7.23
CA MET A 844 2.90 -33.12 -6.10
C MET A 844 3.50 -33.61 -4.77
N GLY A 845 4.01 -34.84 -4.72
CA GLY A 845 4.73 -35.37 -3.57
C GLY A 845 5.94 -34.53 -3.16
N ARG A 846 6.71 -34.00 -4.12
CA ARG A 846 7.83 -33.09 -3.84
C ARG A 846 7.37 -31.75 -3.27
N TYR A 847 6.30 -31.16 -3.81
CA TYR A 847 5.71 -29.94 -3.25
C TYR A 847 5.22 -30.14 -1.83
N LEU A 848 4.52 -31.25 -1.55
CA LEU A 848 4.10 -31.58 -0.19
C LEU A 848 5.29 -31.74 0.77
N ALA A 849 6.36 -32.43 0.34
CA ALA A 849 7.58 -32.56 1.13
C ALA A 849 8.21 -31.20 1.44
N TRP A 850 8.25 -30.30 0.46
CA TRP A 850 8.77 -28.95 0.65
C TRP A 850 7.88 -28.12 1.59
N LEU A 851 6.56 -28.16 1.43
CA LEU A 851 5.61 -27.42 2.28
C LEU A 851 5.66 -27.88 3.74
N VAL A 852 5.90 -29.17 3.99
CA VAL A 852 6.16 -29.71 5.34
C VAL A 852 7.51 -29.20 5.87
N GLY A 853 8.58 -29.31 5.06
CA GLY A 853 9.91 -28.82 5.43
C GLY A 853 9.96 -27.32 5.73
N ALA A 854 9.17 -26.52 5.01
CA ALA A 854 9.04 -25.08 5.19
C ALA A 854 8.12 -24.68 6.38
N GLY A 855 7.50 -25.65 7.07
CA GLY A 855 6.59 -25.42 8.20
C GLY A 855 5.20 -24.90 7.82
N PHE A 856 4.84 -24.92 6.53
CA PHE A 856 3.53 -24.46 6.06
C PHE A 856 2.42 -25.50 6.29
N LEU A 857 2.76 -26.78 6.14
CA LEU A 857 1.92 -27.95 6.45
C LEU A 857 2.50 -28.75 7.63
N PRO A 858 1.66 -29.39 8.47
CA PRO A 858 2.14 -30.36 9.45
C PRO A 858 2.69 -31.62 8.77
N ALA A 859 3.54 -32.38 9.47
CA ALA A 859 3.97 -33.70 8.99
C ALA A 859 2.77 -34.67 8.90
N PRO A 860 2.75 -35.60 7.93
CA PRO A 860 1.70 -36.61 7.81
C PRO A 860 1.65 -37.49 9.06
N SER A 861 0.44 -37.83 9.52
CA SER A 861 0.21 -38.54 10.78
C SER A 861 -0.17 -40.02 10.61
N SER A 862 -0.36 -40.49 9.37
CA SER A 862 -0.68 -41.90 9.09
C SER A 862 0.51 -42.81 9.38
N SER A 863 0.26 -43.92 10.08
CA SER A 863 1.28 -44.93 10.41
C SER A 863 1.67 -45.84 9.24
N ALA A 864 0.89 -45.85 8.15
CA ALA A 864 1.14 -46.64 6.94
C ALA A 864 0.59 -45.93 5.68
N PRO A 865 1.26 -44.89 5.17
CA PRO A 865 0.83 -44.22 3.95
C PRO A 865 1.08 -45.10 2.70
N ASN A 866 0.25 -44.93 1.67
CA ASN A 866 0.45 -45.64 0.39
C ASN A 866 1.72 -45.17 -0.33
N LYS A 867 2.13 -43.91 -0.13
CA LYS A 867 3.34 -43.29 -0.67
C LYS A 867 4.08 -42.53 0.42
N ILE A 868 5.42 -42.58 0.37
CA ILE A 868 6.28 -41.85 1.31
C ILE A 868 6.65 -40.50 0.67
N LEU A 869 6.63 -39.42 1.45
CA LEU A 869 7.10 -38.12 0.98
C LEU A 869 8.57 -38.21 0.53
N PRO A 870 8.91 -37.75 -0.68
CA PRO A 870 10.27 -37.82 -1.20
C PRO A 870 11.23 -36.96 -0.39
N GLN A 871 12.49 -37.40 -0.25
CA GLN A 871 13.55 -36.55 0.28
C GLN A 871 14.00 -35.56 -0.80
N LEU A 872 14.04 -34.27 -0.46
CA LEU A 872 14.55 -33.22 -1.33
C LEU A 872 16.08 -33.17 -1.25
N ALA A 873 16.77 -32.92 -2.36
CA ALA A 873 18.23 -32.88 -2.40
C ALA A 873 18.79 -31.69 -1.58
N ASN A 874 19.77 -31.99 -0.71
CA ASN A 874 20.60 -31.12 0.14
C ASN A 874 20.20 -29.63 0.31
N GLY A 875 19.79 -29.25 1.53
CA GLY A 875 19.91 -27.88 2.06
C GLY A 875 18.85 -26.85 1.66
N ALA A 876 17.92 -27.17 0.75
CA ALA A 876 16.87 -26.24 0.30
C ALA A 876 15.71 -26.03 1.30
N VAL A 877 15.95 -26.16 2.61
CA VAL A 877 15.00 -25.74 3.64
C VAL A 877 15.20 -24.26 3.90
N ILE A 878 14.62 -23.47 3.01
CA ILE A 878 14.49 -22.02 3.14
C ILE A 878 13.14 -21.77 3.81
N LYS A 879 13.09 -20.90 4.83
CA LYS A 879 11.83 -20.41 5.41
C LYS A 879 10.87 -20.02 4.28
N ALA A 880 9.59 -20.39 4.39
CA ALA A 880 8.58 -20.06 3.39
C ALA A 880 8.62 -18.57 3.03
N ALA A 881 9.09 -18.24 1.82
CA ALA A 881 9.00 -16.90 1.28
C ALA A 881 7.59 -16.71 0.70
N GLY A 882 6.66 -16.27 1.54
CA GLY A 882 5.48 -15.52 1.08
C GLY A 882 5.89 -14.10 0.71
N ARG A 883 4.94 -13.22 0.35
CA ARG A 883 5.21 -11.78 0.11
C ARG A 883 5.82 -11.03 1.31
N SER A 884 6.04 -11.71 2.41
CA SER A 884 6.80 -11.34 3.59
C SER A 884 8.33 -11.51 3.45
N GLY A 885 8.92 -11.32 2.26
CA GLY A 885 10.36 -11.45 2.05
C GLY A 885 10.96 -10.32 1.21
N ALA A 886 11.63 -9.40 1.91
CA ALA A 886 12.44 -8.24 1.49
C ALA A 886 11.70 -7.02 0.91
#